data_AF-A0A536GLC2-F1
#
_entry.id   AF-A0A536GLC2-F1
#
_cell.length_a   1.000
_cell.length_b   1.000
_cell.length_c   1.000
_cell.angle_alpha   90.00
_cell.angle_beta   90.00
_cell.angle_gamma   90.00
#
_symmetry.space_group_name_H-M   'P 1'
#
loop_
_entity.id
_entity.type
_entity.pdbx_description
1 polymer ?
#
loop_
_entity_poly.entity_id
_entity_poly.type
_entity_poly.pdbx_seq_one_letter_code
_entity_poly.pdbx_strand_id
1 'polypeptide(L)'
;MTSRGALGLVSPKTRKRLALSWSALFILSVLLQYAAFALAPAAMAVHDEGLFELDGNAVSSAAVPGDDWDKVHAGTSSAEATEFITDAVNSGDDIFTGGSSKDDHNTTDWLWKVGGVQDKNDITHAFAASYTGVNPDTAGDTIVYFGMNKFDASGDNFVGFWFLQGQVGPTGSGAAPGSPFSGAHTVGDVLVLADYTNGGGVADFNVYSWVASGGDAATHLHTVASGVPCTTAGATDVACAATNTDTESAPWAFTDKSGSHDFLAGEFFEGGINLTALGLDQGCFTSFIAETRSSQAVDATLSDFAGGTFSFCKPPTIATQVQQDGQSLGSLGTINKGESVQDFAHLTGSKGTVEGTVDFSVCFNASAAPDCSSGGTAVGGTKTLSGGNATSASYTPANAGFYCFRVDYTPAEGSKYLAASHTNKTTECFQVIPAQVTIDKTADGASVSAGDPVGFTLSWGNSGAGKATGVVVTDNLPGAAGLNWSIDASTGSGSTCAISGAVGSQVLTCNVGSISGNTAVSGTVHVTSGTTPASCGTVNNTGNITSTNDGEASDGASMAVNCPDVKVVKSAAEAQIRVGDTASFTITVSNIGTGTARDVELNDPLPGGLPWQVSHAGCSITSGILHCDLGDLAPGASVAITVTASTDGVSPEGNCETLPNTASATSTNEPAGALGNNQGSATIEVCTSTLVIDKSVSGNTGGTFQDPNNPNNPLNGLAQAKIGDTLTYALHYSGTGVLTNAVIADPVPAGLEYITGSATGDANFTFDSYDATTKTLTWKAATLPDPADGSVTFQVKVLEAAAEIGIVDNVATIQSDQTPPDEGEVPVGVLPPPEALTPPPAITPPPTDSLSSQTATGNPGFALMLILLVVGGLALTIGVLTPAPDHLRNQRKDRRR
;
A
#
# COMPACT_ATOMS: atom_id res chain seq x y z
N MET A 1 -28.66 35.87 -8.77
CA MET A 1 -28.30 36.78 -9.89
C MET A 1 -29.55 37.08 -10.71
N THR A 2 -29.69 38.27 -11.29
CA THR A 2 -30.88 38.67 -12.06
C THR A 2 -30.73 38.43 -13.56
N SER A 3 -31.37 37.39 -14.11
CA SER A 3 -31.44 37.20 -15.56
C SER A 3 -32.53 38.11 -16.16
N ARG A 4 -32.14 39.14 -16.89
CA ARG A 4 -33.04 40.00 -17.68
C ARG A 4 -33.08 39.51 -19.13
N GLY A 5 -33.98 38.58 -19.44
CA GLY A 5 -34.13 38.03 -20.78
C GLY A 5 -34.65 39.03 -21.83
N ALA A 6 -33.80 39.35 -22.82
CA ALA A 6 -34.04 39.70 -24.23
C ALA A 6 -35.12 40.73 -24.69
N LEU A 7 -36.20 41.00 -23.96
CA LEU A 7 -37.38 41.73 -24.44
C LEU A 7 -37.27 43.27 -24.45
N GLY A 8 -36.08 43.82 -24.16
CA GLY A 8 -35.85 45.27 -23.99
C GLY A 8 -35.87 46.11 -25.28
N LEU A 9 -35.62 45.51 -26.45
CA LEU A 9 -35.33 46.24 -27.70
C LEU A 9 -36.52 46.43 -28.66
N VAL A 10 -37.73 46.01 -28.26
CA VAL A 10 -38.90 45.92 -29.16
C VAL A 10 -39.92 47.03 -28.87
N SER A 11 -40.22 47.85 -29.91
CA SER A 11 -41.04 49.08 -29.77
C SER A 11 -42.47 48.82 -29.27
N PRO A 12 -43.14 49.81 -28.64
CA PRO A 12 -44.53 49.66 -28.17
C PRO A 12 -45.53 49.30 -29.30
N LYS A 13 -45.32 49.82 -30.52
CA LYS A 13 -46.14 49.46 -31.70
C LYS A 13 -45.92 47.99 -32.10
N THR A 14 -44.68 47.51 -32.02
CA THR A 14 -44.32 46.12 -32.32
C THR A 14 -44.87 45.16 -31.25
N ARG A 15 -44.80 45.53 -29.97
CA ARG A 15 -45.43 44.76 -28.88
C ARG A 15 -46.94 44.64 -29.04
N LYS A 16 -47.66 45.70 -29.43
CA LYS A 16 -49.09 45.61 -29.75
C LYS A 16 -49.37 44.70 -30.97
N ARG A 17 -48.52 44.71 -31.99
CA ARG A 17 -48.66 43.78 -33.13
C ARG A 17 -48.41 42.33 -32.74
N LEU A 18 -47.37 42.02 -31.97
CA LEU A 18 -47.18 40.65 -31.44
C LEU A 18 -48.36 40.24 -30.55
N ALA A 19 -48.84 41.10 -29.66
CA ALA A 19 -50.00 40.80 -28.82
C ALA A 19 -51.24 40.46 -29.65
N LEU A 20 -51.58 41.27 -30.68
CA LEU A 20 -52.70 40.94 -31.58
C LEU A 20 -52.44 39.67 -32.40
N SER A 21 -51.22 39.40 -32.87
CA SER A 21 -50.91 38.16 -33.58
C SER A 21 -50.99 36.93 -32.68
N TRP A 22 -50.57 37.03 -31.41
CA TRP A 22 -50.70 35.93 -30.43
C TRP A 22 -52.16 35.73 -30.00
N SER A 23 -52.94 36.79 -29.79
CA SER A 23 -54.39 36.67 -29.57
C SER A 23 -55.11 36.12 -30.80
N ALA A 24 -54.71 36.50 -32.01
CA ALA A 24 -55.27 35.94 -33.24
C ALA A 24 -54.88 34.47 -33.44
N LEU A 25 -53.64 34.07 -33.13
CA LEU A 25 -53.21 32.67 -33.14
C LEU A 25 -53.90 31.84 -32.05
N PHE A 26 -54.14 32.39 -30.87
CA PHE A 26 -54.87 31.73 -29.79
C PHE A 26 -56.37 31.59 -30.10
N ILE A 27 -57.00 32.63 -30.66
CA ILE A 27 -58.38 32.55 -31.14
C ILE A 27 -58.48 31.59 -32.34
N LEU A 28 -57.48 31.56 -33.23
CA LEU A 28 -57.44 30.62 -34.34
C LEU A 28 -57.17 29.18 -33.87
N SER A 29 -56.34 28.95 -32.84
CA SER A 29 -56.16 27.61 -32.27
C SER A 29 -57.42 27.14 -31.55
N VAL A 30 -58.06 28.02 -30.77
CA VAL A 30 -59.36 27.73 -30.13
C VAL A 30 -60.45 27.49 -31.19
N LEU A 31 -60.46 28.22 -32.30
CA LEU A 31 -61.39 27.98 -33.41
C LEU A 31 -61.07 26.71 -34.22
N LEU A 32 -59.80 26.33 -34.39
CA LEU A 32 -59.45 25.01 -34.97
C LEU A 32 -59.79 23.87 -34.01
N GLN A 33 -59.64 24.07 -32.70
CA GLN A 33 -60.07 23.10 -31.68
C GLN A 33 -61.60 22.97 -31.68
N TYR A 34 -62.35 24.07 -31.71
CA TYR A 34 -63.81 24.03 -31.88
C TYR A 34 -64.26 23.48 -33.24
N ALA A 35 -63.50 23.68 -34.32
CA ALA A 35 -63.80 23.08 -35.62
C ALA A 35 -63.52 21.57 -35.65
N ALA A 36 -62.48 21.10 -34.96
CA ALA A 36 -62.22 19.67 -34.76
C ALA A 36 -63.32 19.02 -33.90
N PHE A 37 -63.83 19.72 -32.87
CA PHE A 37 -64.98 19.30 -32.08
C PHE A 37 -66.35 19.42 -32.78
N ALA A 38 -66.41 19.97 -34.00
CA ALA A 38 -67.66 20.19 -34.75
C ALA A 38 -67.93 19.18 -35.87
N LEU A 39 -67.00 18.24 -36.11
CA LEU A 39 -67.13 17.12 -37.03
C LEU A 39 -66.48 15.88 -36.40
N ALA A 40 -67.10 15.36 -35.34
CA ALA A 40 -66.97 13.93 -35.08
C ALA A 40 -67.56 13.19 -36.29
N PRO A 41 -66.86 12.21 -36.90
CA PRO A 41 -67.53 11.26 -37.78
C PRO A 41 -68.61 10.53 -36.96
N ALA A 42 -69.63 10.02 -37.65
CA ALA A 42 -70.55 9.12 -36.99
C ALA A 42 -69.79 7.82 -36.69
N ALA A 43 -69.85 7.34 -35.44
CA ALA A 43 -69.43 5.97 -35.13
C ALA A 43 -70.25 5.01 -36.00
N MET A 44 -69.64 3.92 -36.46
CA MET A 44 -70.38 2.84 -37.11
C MET A 44 -71.25 2.12 -36.08
N ALA A 45 -72.33 1.48 -36.54
CA ALA A 45 -73.12 0.63 -35.66
C ALA A 45 -72.39 -0.68 -35.36
N VAL A 46 -72.61 -1.26 -34.17
CA VAL A 46 -71.88 -2.46 -33.71
C VAL A 46 -72.04 -3.70 -34.61
N HIS A 47 -73.11 -3.78 -35.40
CA HIS A 47 -73.37 -4.83 -36.37
C HIS A 47 -72.80 -4.53 -37.78
N ASP A 48 -72.45 -3.27 -38.06
CA ASP A 48 -71.84 -2.84 -39.33
C ASP A 48 -70.30 -2.86 -39.31
N GLU A 49 -69.68 -3.15 -38.15
CA GLU A 49 -68.22 -3.15 -37.98
C GLU A 49 -67.48 -4.20 -38.82
N GLY A 50 -68.16 -5.25 -39.29
CA GLY A 50 -67.53 -6.35 -40.00
C GLY A 50 -66.55 -7.18 -39.14
N LEU A 51 -66.65 -7.04 -37.80
CA LEU A 51 -65.94 -7.82 -36.79
C LEU A 51 -66.72 -9.07 -36.38
N PHE A 52 -68.04 -8.92 -36.27
CA PHE A 52 -68.93 -9.96 -35.78
C PHE A 52 -70.27 -9.91 -36.51
N GLU A 53 -70.85 -11.06 -36.78
CA GLU A 53 -72.15 -11.23 -37.41
C GLU A 53 -73.23 -11.12 -36.31
N LEU A 54 -74.18 -10.19 -36.46
CA LEU A 54 -75.29 -9.97 -35.50
C LEU A 54 -76.63 -10.02 -36.25
N ASP A 55 -76.95 -11.18 -36.83
CA ASP A 55 -78.12 -11.38 -37.68
C ASP A 55 -79.23 -12.25 -37.05
N GLY A 56 -79.00 -12.79 -35.85
CA GLY A 56 -79.92 -13.67 -35.15
C GLY A 56 -79.66 -15.17 -35.34
N ASN A 57 -78.52 -15.57 -35.92
CA ASN A 57 -78.07 -16.97 -35.97
C ASN A 57 -76.66 -17.13 -35.33
N ALA A 58 -76.06 -18.32 -35.43
CA ALA A 58 -74.80 -18.66 -34.75
C ALA A 58 -73.73 -19.30 -35.67
N VAL A 59 -73.92 -19.25 -36.99
CA VAL A 59 -73.13 -19.94 -38.02
C VAL A 59 -72.59 -18.95 -39.06
N SER A 60 -71.29 -18.65 -38.97
CA SER A 60 -70.59 -17.69 -39.82
C SER A 60 -70.95 -17.75 -41.31
N SER A 61 -71.49 -16.67 -41.86
CA SER A 61 -71.88 -16.57 -43.26
C SER A 61 -70.70 -16.21 -44.15
N ALA A 62 -70.26 -17.12 -45.02
CA ALA A 62 -69.16 -16.89 -45.97
C ALA A 62 -69.42 -15.76 -47.01
N ALA A 63 -70.57 -15.06 -46.94
CA ALA A 63 -70.90 -13.87 -47.72
C ALA A 63 -70.84 -12.56 -46.91
N VAL A 64 -70.75 -12.63 -45.57
CA VAL A 64 -70.67 -11.50 -44.64
C VAL A 64 -69.23 -11.42 -44.10
N PRO A 65 -68.63 -10.23 -43.95
CA PRO A 65 -67.38 -10.08 -43.21
C PRO A 65 -67.66 -10.07 -41.71
N GLY A 66 -67.10 -11.03 -40.97
CA GLY A 66 -67.19 -11.08 -39.51
C GLY A 66 -66.71 -12.42 -38.96
N ASP A 67 -66.77 -12.55 -37.64
CA ASP A 67 -66.80 -13.81 -36.91
C ASP A 67 -68.18 -14.04 -36.29
N ASP A 68 -68.48 -15.28 -35.92
CA ASP A 68 -69.77 -15.68 -35.35
C ASP A 68 -69.47 -16.72 -34.23
N TRP A 69 -70.49 -17.10 -33.47
CA TRP A 69 -70.39 -17.95 -32.30
C TRP A 69 -69.87 -19.36 -32.62
N ASP A 70 -70.07 -19.88 -33.84
CA ASP A 70 -69.41 -21.14 -34.28
C ASP A 70 -67.88 -21.05 -34.20
N LYS A 71 -67.29 -19.92 -34.61
CA LYS A 71 -65.85 -19.67 -34.53
C LYS A 71 -65.38 -19.37 -33.12
N VAL A 72 -66.20 -18.69 -32.31
CA VAL A 72 -65.90 -18.46 -30.88
C VAL A 72 -65.84 -19.81 -30.16
N HIS A 73 -66.85 -20.66 -30.35
CA HIS A 73 -66.92 -22.01 -29.79
C HIS A 73 -65.78 -22.91 -30.30
N ALA A 74 -65.43 -22.83 -31.60
CA ALA A 74 -64.34 -23.60 -32.18
C ALA A 74 -62.93 -23.08 -31.81
N GLY A 75 -62.82 -21.92 -31.13
CA GLY A 75 -61.53 -21.28 -30.82
C GLY A 75 -60.78 -20.78 -32.05
N THR A 76 -61.50 -20.41 -33.12
CA THR A 76 -60.96 -19.94 -34.41
C THR A 76 -61.27 -18.48 -34.72
N SER A 77 -62.07 -17.80 -33.89
CA SER A 77 -62.37 -16.36 -33.98
C SER A 77 -61.13 -15.48 -33.82
N SER A 78 -61.17 -14.30 -34.41
CA SER A 78 -60.14 -13.24 -34.32
C SER A 78 -60.22 -12.37 -33.05
N ALA A 79 -61.14 -12.69 -32.14
CA ALA A 79 -61.33 -12.03 -30.84
C ALA A 79 -60.05 -11.90 -30.00
N GLU A 80 -59.95 -10.81 -29.24
CA GLU A 80 -58.85 -10.56 -28.32
C GLU A 80 -58.95 -11.31 -26.99
N ALA A 81 -60.17 -11.63 -26.57
CA ALA A 81 -60.53 -12.56 -25.51
C ALA A 81 -61.96 -13.05 -25.75
N THR A 82 -62.23 -14.30 -25.40
CA THR A 82 -63.52 -14.99 -25.49
C THR A 82 -63.84 -15.68 -24.18
N GLU A 83 -65.11 -15.89 -23.88
CA GLU A 83 -65.56 -16.90 -22.91
C GLU A 83 -66.78 -17.62 -23.48
N PHE A 84 -66.86 -18.94 -23.28
CA PHE A 84 -67.96 -19.77 -23.78
C PHE A 84 -68.31 -20.84 -22.75
N ILE A 85 -69.46 -20.66 -22.10
CA ILE A 85 -69.95 -21.50 -21.00
C ILE A 85 -71.04 -22.42 -21.54
N THR A 86 -70.89 -23.73 -21.33
CA THR A 86 -72.02 -24.68 -21.35
C THR A 86 -72.52 -24.81 -19.92
N ASP A 87 -73.81 -24.61 -19.74
CA ASP A 87 -74.46 -24.56 -18.44
C ASP A 87 -75.06 -25.91 -18.03
N ALA A 88 -75.44 -26.01 -16.76
CA ALA A 88 -76.36 -27.03 -16.29
C ALA A 88 -77.80 -26.68 -16.72
N VAL A 89 -78.73 -27.63 -16.57
CA VAL A 89 -80.16 -27.42 -16.84
C VAL A 89 -81.01 -28.18 -15.82
N ASN A 90 -82.20 -27.66 -15.53
CA ASN A 90 -83.22 -28.32 -14.71
C ASN A 90 -82.70 -28.62 -13.28
N SER A 91 -82.70 -29.88 -12.81
CA SER A 91 -82.57 -30.19 -11.36
C SER A 91 -81.14 -30.40 -10.85
N GLY A 92 -80.13 -29.86 -11.54
CA GLY A 92 -78.70 -30.06 -11.24
C GLY A 92 -77.87 -28.78 -11.31
N ASP A 93 -78.54 -27.65 -11.14
CA ASP A 93 -78.28 -26.38 -11.81
C ASP A 93 -77.93 -25.25 -10.81
N ASP A 94 -76.96 -24.37 -11.09
CA ASP A 94 -76.44 -23.37 -10.13
C ASP A 94 -77.21 -22.04 -10.05
N ILE A 95 -78.50 -22.16 -9.73
CA ILE A 95 -79.44 -21.05 -9.64
C ILE A 95 -79.20 -20.05 -8.50
N PHE A 96 -79.64 -18.80 -8.70
CA PHE A 96 -79.72 -17.80 -7.63
C PHE A 96 -80.71 -18.21 -6.53
N THR A 97 -80.50 -17.71 -5.31
CA THR A 97 -81.37 -18.01 -4.17
C THR A 97 -81.39 -16.91 -3.11
N GLY A 98 -82.54 -16.75 -2.46
CA GLY A 98 -82.76 -15.65 -1.51
C GLY A 98 -83.03 -14.33 -2.25
N GLY A 99 -84.07 -13.61 -1.82
CA GLY A 99 -84.52 -12.37 -2.48
C GLY A 99 -83.60 -11.16 -2.32
N SER A 100 -82.32 -11.38 -2.02
CA SER A 100 -81.25 -10.36 -2.05
C SER A 100 -80.40 -10.43 -3.32
N SER A 101 -80.44 -11.52 -4.09
CA SER A 101 -79.82 -11.58 -5.42
C SER A 101 -80.62 -10.71 -6.40
N LYS A 102 -80.05 -9.55 -6.72
CA LYS A 102 -80.60 -8.45 -7.55
C LYS A 102 -79.47 -7.64 -8.18
N ASP A 103 -79.71 -7.05 -9.35
CA ASP A 103 -78.72 -6.23 -10.05
C ASP A 103 -78.42 -4.87 -9.40
N ASP A 104 -79.31 -4.34 -8.55
CA ASP A 104 -79.09 -3.08 -7.85
C ASP A 104 -78.37 -3.22 -6.49
N HIS A 105 -78.15 -4.47 -6.06
CA HIS A 105 -77.37 -4.85 -4.89
C HIS A 105 -75.92 -5.18 -5.26
N ASN A 106 -75.00 -5.17 -4.30
CA ASN A 106 -73.62 -5.57 -4.57
C ASN A 106 -73.52 -7.09 -4.75
N THR A 107 -72.62 -7.57 -5.61
CA THR A 107 -72.35 -9.01 -5.81
C THR A 107 -71.99 -9.75 -4.52
N THR A 108 -71.49 -9.07 -3.48
CA THR A 108 -71.29 -9.69 -2.15
C THR A 108 -72.58 -10.10 -1.44
N ASP A 109 -73.73 -9.54 -1.82
CA ASP A 109 -75.06 -9.85 -1.27
C ASP A 109 -75.81 -10.92 -2.09
N TRP A 110 -75.25 -11.33 -3.23
CA TRP A 110 -75.76 -12.40 -4.07
C TRP A 110 -75.46 -13.77 -3.46
N LEU A 111 -76.46 -14.65 -3.51
CA LEU A 111 -76.38 -16.03 -3.04
C LEU A 111 -76.88 -16.99 -4.14
N TRP A 112 -76.21 -18.14 -4.26
CA TRP A 112 -76.55 -19.22 -5.19
C TRP A 112 -76.75 -20.56 -4.47
N LYS A 113 -77.33 -21.55 -5.15
CA LYS A 113 -77.44 -22.94 -4.70
C LYS A 113 -77.47 -23.88 -5.91
N VAL A 114 -77.16 -25.16 -5.71
CA VAL A 114 -77.58 -26.17 -6.69
C VAL A 114 -79.09 -26.40 -6.49
N GLY A 115 -79.86 -26.33 -7.57
CA GLY A 115 -81.31 -26.38 -7.56
C GLY A 115 -81.89 -26.67 -8.94
N GLY A 116 -82.81 -25.81 -9.35
CA GLY A 116 -83.44 -25.79 -10.66
C GLY A 116 -84.48 -24.68 -10.74
N VAL A 117 -84.50 -23.97 -11.87
CA VAL A 117 -85.29 -22.75 -12.08
C VAL A 117 -86.64 -23.07 -12.76
N GLN A 118 -87.32 -22.07 -13.32
CA GLN A 118 -88.42 -22.29 -14.25
C GLN A 118 -87.83 -22.49 -15.65
N ASP A 119 -88.30 -23.47 -16.41
CA ASP A 119 -87.73 -23.88 -17.70
C ASP A 119 -87.48 -22.69 -18.68
N LYS A 120 -88.35 -21.68 -18.67
CA LYS A 120 -88.23 -20.46 -19.51
C LYS A 120 -87.13 -19.48 -19.10
N ASN A 121 -86.56 -19.68 -17.92
CA ASN A 121 -85.50 -18.91 -17.24
C ASN A 121 -84.20 -19.74 -17.10
N ASP A 122 -84.19 -20.98 -17.59
CA ASP A 122 -83.13 -21.98 -17.52
C ASP A 122 -82.18 -21.73 -18.72
N ILE A 123 -80.93 -21.35 -18.42
CA ILE A 123 -79.86 -21.11 -19.41
C ILE A 123 -79.27 -22.46 -19.81
N THR A 124 -78.84 -22.61 -21.07
CA THR A 124 -78.06 -23.79 -21.50
C THR A 124 -76.63 -23.44 -21.88
N HIS A 125 -76.41 -22.20 -22.34
CA HIS A 125 -75.11 -21.67 -22.73
C HIS A 125 -75.10 -20.15 -22.57
N ALA A 126 -73.94 -19.57 -22.26
CA ALA A 126 -73.69 -18.14 -22.38
C ALA A 126 -72.27 -17.87 -22.90
N PHE A 127 -72.11 -16.78 -23.64
CA PHE A 127 -70.88 -16.52 -24.38
C PHE A 127 -70.61 -15.02 -24.53
N ALA A 128 -69.32 -14.68 -24.61
CA ALA A 128 -68.83 -13.32 -24.83
C ALA A 128 -67.56 -13.33 -25.69
N ALA A 129 -67.40 -12.32 -26.53
CA ALA A 129 -66.23 -12.12 -27.38
C ALA A 129 -65.87 -10.63 -27.47
N SER A 130 -64.60 -10.28 -27.23
CA SER A 130 -64.10 -8.91 -27.27
C SER A 130 -63.18 -8.68 -28.45
N TYR A 131 -63.31 -7.52 -29.09
CA TYR A 131 -62.54 -7.12 -30.26
C TYR A 131 -62.01 -5.69 -30.09
N THR A 132 -61.00 -5.34 -30.88
CA THR A 132 -60.61 -3.94 -31.10
C THR A 132 -61.21 -3.48 -32.44
N GLY A 133 -61.87 -2.32 -32.45
CA GLY A 133 -62.45 -1.69 -33.65
C GLY A 133 -61.41 -1.53 -34.77
N VAL A 134 -61.79 -1.91 -36.00
CA VAL A 134 -60.89 -1.94 -37.17
C VAL A 134 -61.22 -0.90 -38.23
N ASN A 135 -62.43 -0.33 -38.21
CA ASN A 135 -62.85 0.69 -39.17
C ASN A 135 -62.24 2.05 -38.82
N PRO A 136 -62.02 2.97 -39.80
CA PRO A 136 -61.27 4.21 -39.56
C PRO A 136 -61.84 5.12 -38.46
N ASP A 137 -63.14 5.07 -38.24
CA ASP A 137 -63.87 5.94 -37.29
C ASP A 137 -64.01 5.33 -35.88
N THR A 138 -63.74 4.03 -35.73
CA THR A 138 -63.75 3.26 -34.46
C THR A 138 -62.41 2.55 -34.19
N ALA A 139 -61.35 2.97 -34.89
CA ALA A 139 -60.04 2.32 -34.88
C ALA A 139 -59.36 2.38 -33.50
N GLY A 140 -59.37 1.27 -32.77
CA GLY A 140 -58.86 1.18 -31.39
C GLY A 140 -59.92 1.06 -30.30
N ASP A 141 -61.21 1.22 -30.64
CA ASP A 141 -62.33 1.07 -29.72
C ASP A 141 -62.39 -0.35 -29.14
N THR A 142 -62.85 -0.49 -27.89
CA THR A 142 -63.11 -1.79 -27.28
C THR A 142 -64.56 -2.17 -27.50
N ILE A 143 -64.81 -3.19 -28.32
CA ILE A 143 -66.14 -3.66 -28.69
C ILE A 143 -66.35 -5.06 -28.11
N VAL A 144 -67.52 -5.30 -27.53
CA VAL A 144 -67.86 -6.59 -26.91
C VAL A 144 -69.18 -7.10 -27.47
N TYR A 145 -69.15 -8.32 -27.97
CA TYR A 145 -70.31 -9.11 -28.37
C TYR A 145 -70.59 -10.15 -27.29
N PHE A 146 -71.85 -10.53 -27.13
CA PHE A 146 -72.31 -11.44 -26.08
C PHE A 146 -73.62 -12.10 -26.48
N GLY A 147 -73.95 -13.22 -25.85
CA GLY A 147 -75.21 -13.91 -26.09
C GLY A 147 -75.42 -15.13 -25.19
N MET A 148 -76.52 -15.83 -25.44
CA MET A 148 -76.95 -17.00 -24.67
C MET A 148 -77.92 -17.89 -25.44
N ASN A 149 -78.02 -19.16 -25.01
CA ASN A 149 -79.10 -20.07 -25.37
C ASN A 149 -79.99 -20.37 -24.16
N LYS A 150 -81.31 -20.33 -24.35
CA LYS A 150 -82.31 -20.72 -23.35
C LYS A 150 -82.79 -22.16 -23.57
N PHE A 151 -83.27 -22.80 -22.51
CA PHE A 151 -83.87 -24.14 -22.55
C PHE A 151 -85.34 -24.13 -23.01
N ASP A 152 -86.05 -23.00 -22.86
CA ASP A 152 -87.43 -22.79 -23.33
C ASP A 152 -87.68 -21.30 -23.64
N ALA A 153 -88.26 -21.00 -24.80
CA ALA A 153 -88.65 -19.64 -25.18
C ALA A 153 -90.06 -19.20 -24.68
N SER A 154 -90.78 -20.05 -23.94
CA SER A 154 -92.22 -19.83 -23.67
C SER A 154 -92.54 -18.72 -22.66
N GLY A 155 -93.30 -17.72 -23.12
CA GLY A 155 -93.83 -16.61 -22.31
C GLY A 155 -92.92 -15.38 -22.27
N ASP A 156 -93.12 -14.53 -21.26
CA ASP A 156 -92.24 -13.38 -21.03
C ASP A 156 -90.99 -13.83 -20.25
N ASN A 157 -89.81 -13.43 -20.72
CA ASN A 157 -88.53 -13.66 -20.06
C ASN A 157 -87.68 -12.39 -20.14
N PHE A 158 -86.73 -12.24 -19.22
CA PHE A 158 -85.90 -11.06 -19.06
C PHE A 158 -84.50 -11.56 -18.71
N VAL A 159 -83.47 -10.99 -19.32
CA VAL A 159 -82.09 -11.46 -19.15
C VAL A 159 -81.14 -10.29 -18.95
N GLY A 160 -80.00 -10.58 -18.33
CA GLY A 160 -78.92 -9.62 -18.14
C GLY A 160 -77.55 -10.19 -18.51
N PHE A 161 -76.63 -9.29 -18.84
CA PHE A 161 -75.23 -9.60 -19.12
C PHE A 161 -74.34 -8.62 -18.37
N TRP A 162 -73.64 -9.14 -17.37
CA TRP A 162 -72.69 -8.43 -16.55
C TRP A 162 -71.27 -8.60 -17.10
N PHE A 163 -70.60 -7.47 -17.36
CA PHE A 163 -69.16 -7.39 -17.57
C PHE A 163 -68.55 -6.73 -16.34
N LEU A 164 -67.66 -7.46 -15.67
CA LEU A 164 -67.20 -7.14 -14.32
C LEU A 164 -65.69 -6.91 -14.30
N GLN A 165 -65.25 -5.79 -13.73
CA GLN A 165 -63.85 -5.41 -13.66
C GLN A 165 -63.07 -6.26 -12.65
N GLY A 166 -63.68 -6.51 -11.49
CA GLY A 166 -63.20 -7.53 -10.56
C GLY A 166 -63.64 -8.93 -10.97
N GLN A 167 -62.87 -9.95 -10.61
CA GLN A 167 -63.25 -11.35 -10.82
C GLN A 167 -64.36 -11.74 -9.84
N VAL A 168 -65.58 -11.89 -10.37
CA VAL A 168 -66.78 -12.26 -9.64
C VAL A 168 -67.20 -13.68 -10.03
N GLY A 169 -67.78 -14.42 -9.10
CA GLY A 169 -68.32 -15.76 -9.37
C GLY A 169 -68.78 -16.51 -8.12
N PRO A 170 -69.49 -17.64 -8.28
CA PRO A 170 -69.99 -18.45 -7.18
C PRO A 170 -68.87 -19.06 -6.34
N THR A 171 -69.03 -19.10 -5.01
CA THR A 171 -68.13 -19.84 -4.10
C THR A 171 -68.85 -20.89 -3.26
N GLY A 172 -68.10 -21.87 -2.77
CA GLY A 172 -68.64 -22.98 -1.98
C GLY A 172 -69.08 -24.14 -2.87
N SER A 173 -70.23 -24.75 -2.55
CA SER A 173 -70.72 -25.96 -3.23
C SER A 173 -72.24 -26.02 -3.37
N GLY A 174 -72.92 -24.85 -3.32
CA GLY A 174 -74.36 -24.71 -3.53
C GLY A 174 -75.30 -25.47 -2.57
N ALA A 175 -74.79 -26.18 -1.57
CA ALA A 175 -75.55 -27.15 -0.77
C ALA A 175 -76.17 -26.59 0.53
N ALA A 176 -75.93 -25.31 0.82
CA ALA A 176 -76.50 -24.55 1.93
C ALA A 176 -77.79 -23.82 1.47
N PRO A 177 -78.59 -23.15 2.34
CA PRO A 177 -79.72 -22.30 1.92
C PRO A 177 -79.32 -21.02 1.15
N GLY A 178 -78.13 -21.01 0.54
CA GLY A 178 -77.43 -19.88 -0.06
C GLY A 178 -75.93 -20.01 0.21
N SER A 179 -75.13 -20.08 -0.86
CA SER A 179 -73.66 -19.96 -0.84
C SER A 179 -73.30 -18.62 -1.49
N PRO A 180 -72.27 -17.89 -1.01
CA PRO A 180 -72.00 -16.53 -1.47
C PRO A 180 -71.20 -16.51 -2.78
N PHE A 181 -71.30 -15.40 -3.50
CA PHE A 181 -70.34 -15.02 -4.53
C PHE A 181 -69.03 -14.48 -3.90
N SER A 182 -67.95 -14.55 -4.65
CA SER A 182 -66.73 -13.75 -4.44
C SER A 182 -66.70 -12.56 -5.38
N GLY A 183 -65.88 -11.56 -5.03
CA GLY A 183 -65.85 -10.27 -5.73
C GLY A 183 -66.90 -9.30 -5.19
N ALA A 184 -66.78 -8.04 -5.60
CA ALA A 184 -67.69 -6.95 -5.26
C ALA A 184 -67.79 -6.02 -6.47
N HIS A 185 -68.96 -5.42 -6.71
CA HIS A 185 -69.11 -4.50 -7.85
C HIS A 185 -68.16 -3.31 -7.77
N THR A 186 -67.55 -2.99 -8.91
CA THR A 186 -66.61 -1.88 -9.11
C THR A 186 -67.27 -0.77 -9.91
N VAL A 187 -66.90 0.49 -9.66
CA VAL A 187 -67.42 1.61 -10.45
C VAL A 187 -66.91 1.48 -11.88
N GLY A 188 -67.83 1.42 -12.86
CA GLY A 188 -67.50 1.10 -14.24
C GLY A 188 -67.67 -0.39 -14.61
N ASP A 189 -68.19 -1.24 -13.72
CA ASP A 189 -68.85 -2.48 -14.16
C ASP A 189 -70.04 -2.13 -15.09
N VAL A 190 -70.37 -3.03 -16.02
CA VAL A 190 -71.39 -2.81 -17.06
C VAL A 190 -72.45 -3.90 -16.99
N LEU A 191 -73.71 -3.51 -17.00
CA LEU A 191 -74.87 -4.38 -17.12
C LEU A 191 -75.61 -4.07 -18.42
N VAL A 192 -75.84 -5.07 -19.25
CA VAL A 192 -76.83 -5.01 -20.34
C VAL A 192 -78.07 -5.75 -19.89
N LEU A 193 -79.26 -5.17 -20.04
CA LEU A 193 -80.55 -5.86 -19.87
C LEU A 193 -81.29 -5.95 -21.20
N ALA A 194 -81.91 -7.10 -21.47
CA ALA A 194 -82.77 -7.33 -22.63
C ALA A 194 -84.11 -7.96 -22.22
N ASP A 195 -85.21 -7.28 -22.59
CA ASP A 195 -86.57 -7.63 -22.20
C ASP A 195 -87.29 -8.36 -23.34
N TYR A 196 -87.68 -9.63 -23.14
CA TYR A 196 -88.45 -10.41 -24.11
C TYR A 196 -89.93 -10.39 -23.74
N THR A 197 -90.77 -9.86 -24.62
CA THR A 197 -92.22 -9.92 -24.44
C THR A 197 -92.87 -10.86 -25.44
N ASN A 198 -93.94 -11.55 -25.01
CA ASN A 198 -94.77 -12.42 -25.83
C ASN A 198 -94.04 -13.60 -26.51
N GLY A 199 -92.93 -14.08 -25.93
CA GLY A 199 -92.25 -15.32 -26.37
C GLY A 199 -91.28 -15.17 -27.55
N GLY A 200 -90.35 -14.20 -27.48
CA GLY A 200 -89.13 -14.25 -28.32
C GLY A 200 -88.55 -12.90 -28.76
N GLY A 201 -89.37 -11.86 -28.93
CA GLY A 201 -88.89 -10.56 -29.42
C GLY A 201 -88.29 -9.67 -28.34
N VAL A 202 -87.07 -9.15 -28.56
CA VAL A 202 -86.48 -8.07 -27.76
C VAL A 202 -87.33 -6.81 -27.93
N ALA A 203 -88.00 -6.39 -26.85
CA ALA A 203 -88.89 -5.22 -26.86
C ALA A 203 -88.14 -3.95 -26.41
N ASP A 204 -87.35 -4.08 -25.34
CA ASP A 204 -86.47 -3.05 -24.80
C ASP A 204 -85.09 -3.66 -24.56
N PHE A 205 -84.03 -2.89 -24.83
CA PHE A 205 -82.63 -3.25 -24.59
C PHE A 205 -81.92 -2.03 -23.98
N ASN A 206 -81.24 -2.20 -22.85
CA ASN A 206 -80.66 -1.09 -22.09
C ASN A 206 -79.27 -1.44 -21.55
N VAL A 207 -78.35 -0.49 -21.62
CA VAL A 207 -76.98 -0.59 -21.10
C VAL A 207 -76.83 0.35 -19.90
N TYR A 208 -76.39 -0.19 -18.78
CA TYR A 208 -76.17 0.50 -17.52
C TYR A 208 -74.70 0.40 -17.09
N SER A 209 -74.27 1.34 -16.26
CA SER A 209 -73.00 1.25 -15.54
C SER A 209 -73.21 1.33 -14.03
N TRP A 210 -72.40 0.56 -13.29
CA TRP A 210 -72.36 0.60 -11.84
C TRP A 210 -71.67 1.88 -11.35
N VAL A 211 -72.36 2.65 -10.51
CA VAL A 211 -71.90 3.90 -9.91
C VAL A 211 -71.91 3.81 -8.38
N ALA A 212 -70.96 4.49 -7.72
CA ALA A 212 -70.74 4.38 -6.28
C ALA A 212 -71.98 4.75 -5.42
N SER A 213 -72.84 5.63 -5.91
CA SER A 213 -74.16 5.95 -5.33
C SER A 213 -74.94 6.90 -6.24
N GLY A 214 -76.26 6.75 -6.31
CA GLY A 214 -77.14 7.75 -6.94
C GLY A 214 -77.35 7.55 -8.43
N GLY A 215 -77.49 6.30 -8.87
CA GLY A 215 -77.99 5.97 -10.20
C GLY A 215 -79.41 6.49 -10.45
N ASP A 216 -79.84 6.45 -11.71
CA ASP A 216 -81.15 6.94 -12.16
C ASP A 216 -82.21 5.83 -12.29
N ALA A 217 -81.78 4.60 -12.60
CA ALA A 217 -82.64 3.42 -12.62
C ALA A 217 -82.74 2.78 -11.22
N ALA A 218 -81.62 2.70 -10.49
CA ALA A 218 -81.57 2.19 -9.12
C ALA A 218 -80.47 2.87 -8.29
N THR A 219 -80.27 2.42 -7.04
CA THR A 219 -79.31 3.06 -6.11
C THR A 219 -77.87 3.11 -6.64
N HIS A 220 -77.45 2.12 -7.44
CA HIS A 220 -76.11 2.00 -8.02
C HIS A 220 -76.09 1.87 -9.55
N LEU A 221 -77.23 1.85 -10.25
CA LEU A 221 -77.29 1.67 -11.70
C LEU A 221 -77.65 2.98 -12.41
N HIS A 222 -76.75 3.47 -13.26
CA HIS A 222 -76.98 4.61 -14.14
C HIS A 222 -77.17 4.13 -15.59
N THR A 223 -78.23 4.58 -16.24
CA THR A 223 -78.57 4.27 -17.64
C THR A 223 -77.65 5.04 -18.59
N VAL A 224 -76.93 4.33 -19.47
CA VAL A 224 -75.92 4.90 -20.37
C VAL A 224 -76.38 4.90 -21.83
N ALA A 225 -77.10 3.86 -22.25
CA ALA A 225 -77.77 3.82 -23.54
C ALA A 225 -79.02 2.94 -23.50
N SER A 226 -79.98 3.24 -24.37
CA SER A 226 -80.99 2.27 -24.82
C SER A 226 -80.63 1.88 -26.25
N GLY A 227 -80.51 0.58 -26.51
CA GLY A 227 -80.21 0.03 -27.83
C GLY A 227 -81.48 -0.30 -28.61
N VAL A 228 -81.30 -0.91 -29.77
CA VAL A 228 -82.38 -1.24 -30.71
C VAL A 228 -82.17 -2.66 -31.28
N PRO A 229 -83.21 -3.30 -31.85
CA PRO A 229 -83.04 -4.55 -32.58
C PRO A 229 -82.10 -4.34 -33.79
N CYS A 230 -81.03 -5.14 -33.93
CA CYS A 230 -80.00 -4.94 -34.95
C CYS A 230 -80.57 -4.87 -36.38
N THR A 231 -81.61 -5.65 -36.67
CA THR A 231 -82.33 -5.64 -37.97
C THR A 231 -83.10 -4.36 -38.29
N THR A 232 -83.22 -3.44 -37.33
CA THR A 232 -83.90 -2.13 -37.45
C THR A 232 -83.01 -0.94 -37.10
N ALA A 233 -81.75 -1.21 -36.74
CA ALA A 233 -80.80 -0.23 -36.29
C ALA A 233 -80.36 0.72 -37.42
N GLY A 234 -79.96 1.94 -37.04
CA GLY A 234 -79.28 2.86 -37.92
C GLY A 234 -77.77 2.65 -37.89
N ALA A 235 -77.09 3.14 -38.92
CA ALA A 235 -75.62 3.05 -39.09
C ALA A 235 -74.79 3.85 -38.06
N THR A 236 -75.36 4.15 -36.88
CA THR A 236 -74.73 4.91 -35.78
C THR A 236 -74.95 4.30 -34.40
N ASP A 237 -75.55 3.10 -34.32
CA ASP A 237 -76.02 2.55 -33.06
C ASP A 237 -74.92 1.75 -32.35
N VAL A 238 -74.34 2.38 -31.32
CA VAL A 238 -73.26 1.86 -30.46
C VAL A 238 -73.65 0.65 -29.59
N ALA A 239 -74.92 0.22 -29.66
CA ALA A 239 -75.44 -0.94 -28.97
C ALA A 239 -76.69 -1.50 -29.69
N CYS A 240 -76.73 -2.81 -29.97
CA CYS A 240 -77.90 -3.48 -30.52
C CYS A 240 -77.96 -4.96 -30.08
N ALA A 241 -79.13 -5.58 -30.24
CA ALA A 241 -79.33 -7.02 -30.01
C ALA A 241 -80.24 -7.69 -31.05
N ALA A 242 -80.16 -9.02 -31.12
CA ALA A 242 -80.99 -9.88 -31.95
C ALA A 242 -81.43 -11.14 -31.18
N THR A 243 -82.54 -11.73 -31.62
CA THR A 243 -83.00 -13.06 -31.22
C THR A 243 -83.46 -13.78 -32.49
N ASN A 244 -83.22 -15.09 -32.60
CA ASN A 244 -83.64 -15.85 -33.77
C ASN A 244 -85.18 -15.82 -33.98
N THR A 245 -85.65 -15.42 -35.17
CA THR A 245 -87.10 -15.35 -35.48
C THR A 245 -87.67 -16.67 -35.98
N ASP A 246 -86.81 -17.56 -36.46
CA ASP A 246 -87.11 -18.86 -37.03
C ASP A 246 -86.21 -19.94 -36.37
N THR A 247 -86.33 -21.20 -36.78
CA THR A 247 -85.50 -22.28 -36.24
C THR A 247 -84.12 -22.27 -36.89
N GLU A 248 -83.07 -22.02 -36.10
CA GLU A 248 -81.68 -21.92 -36.54
C GLU A 248 -80.81 -23.05 -36.00
N SER A 249 -79.79 -23.47 -36.74
CA SER A 249 -79.05 -24.69 -36.41
C SER A 249 -77.97 -24.48 -35.35
N ALA A 250 -77.88 -25.38 -34.37
CA ALA A 250 -76.91 -25.28 -33.29
C ALA A 250 -75.51 -25.76 -33.73
N PRO A 251 -74.45 -24.93 -33.62
CA PRO A 251 -73.08 -25.36 -33.93
C PRO A 251 -72.47 -26.28 -32.86
N TRP A 252 -73.04 -26.27 -31.65
CA TRP A 252 -72.60 -27.00 -30.46
C TRP A 252 -73.68 -27.97 -29.95
N ALA A 253 -73.36 -28.72 -28.90
CA ALA A 253 -74.27 -29.70 -28.31
C ALA A 253 -75.43 -29.01 -27.55
N PHE A 254 -76.54 -28.77 -28.23
CA PHE A 254 -77.76 -28.19 -27.68
C PHE A 254 -78.89 -29.21 -27.55
N THR A 255 -79.80 -29.02 -26.59
CA THR A 255 -81.10 -29.70 -26.50
C THR A 255 -82.08 -28.82 -25.72
N ASP A 256 -83.19 -28.42 -26.34
CA ASP A 256 -84.24 -27.65 -25.68
C ASP A 256 -85.20 -28.56 -24.87
N LYS A 257 -86.18 -27.94 -24.23
CA LYS A 257 -87.29 -28.58 -23.52
C LYS A 257 -88.17 -29.50 -24.39
N SER A 258 -88.30 -29.24 -25.69
CA SER A 258 -89.09 -30.08 -26.62
C SER A 258 -88.32 -31.30 -27.15
N GLY A 259 -86.98 -31.29 -27.07
CA GLY A 259 -86.10 -32.33 -27.62
C GLY A 259 -85.62 -32.04 -29.05
N SER A 260 -85.69 -30.78 -29.49
CA SER A 260 -84.95 -30.22 -30.61
C SER A 260 -83.45 -30.22 -30.33
N HIS A 261 -82.65 -30.28 -31.39
CA HIS A 261 -81.20 -30.04 -31.36
C HIS A 261 -80.79 -28.77 -32.13
N ASP A 262 -81.76 -28.09 -32.74
CA ASP A 262 -81.64 -26.78 -33.37
C ASP A 262 -82.38 -25.75 -32.49
N PHE A 263 -81.91 -24.50 -32.44
CA PHE A 263 -82.53 -23.43 -31.64
C PHE A 263 -83.91 -23.07 -32.22
N LEU A 264 -84.98 -23.23 -31.46
CA LEU A 264 -86.32 -22.80 -31.88
C LEU A 264 -86.44 -21.27 -31.80
N ALA A 265 -87.38 -20.70 -32.55
CA ALA A 265 -87.60 -19.25 -32.60
C ALA A 265 -87.74 -18.65 -31.19
N GLY A 266 -86.84 -17.74 -30.83
CA GLY A 266 -86.77 -17.11 -29.52
C GLY A 266 -85.80 -17.74 -28.52
N GLU A 267 -85.07 -18.81 -28.84
CA GLU A 267 -84.16 -19.54 -27.93
C GLU A 267 -82.70 -19.08 -27.97
N PHE A 268 -82.22 -18.56 -29.11
CA PHE A 268 -80.89 -18.00 -29.28
C PHE A 268 -80.93 -16.47 -29.28
N PHE A 269 -80.09 -15.84 -28.46
CA PHE A 269 -79.96 -14.39 -28.37
C PHE A 269 -78.50 -13.97 -28.45
N GLU A 270 -78.30 -12.79 -29.03
CA GLU A 270 -77.01 -12.12 -29.09
C GLU A 270 -77.14 -10.59 -29.08
N GLY A 271 -76.03 -9.90 -28.82
CA GLY A 271 -75.92 -8.47 -28.97
C GLY A 271 -74.47 -7.98 -28.98
N GLY A 272 -74.31 -6.69 -29.25
CA GLY A 272 -73.02 -6.01 -29.26
C GLY A 272 -73.08 -4.65 -28.60
N ILE A 273 -71.99 -4.24 -27.96
CA ILE A 273 -71.79 -2.90 -27.39
C ILE A 273 -70.38 -2.38 -27.70
N ASN A 274 -70.26 -1.14 -28.16
CA ASN A 274 -68.97 -0.44 -28.24
C ASN A 274 -68.72 0.29 -26.91
N LEU A 275 -67.92 -0.35 -26.03
CA LEU A 275 -67.62 0.19 -24.69
C LEU A 275 -66.88 1.52 -24.77
N THR A 276 -66.01 1.73 -25.75
CA THR A 276 -65.27 3.00 -25.89
C THR A 276 -66.17 4.14 -26.34
N ALA A 277 -67.05 3.92 -27.32
CA ALA A 277 -68.02 4.92 -27.76
C ALA A 277 -69.08 5.24 -26.68
N LEU A 278 -69.41 4.28 -25.81
CA LEU A 278 -70.27 4.47 -24.63
C LEU A 278 -69.55 5.13 -23.43
N GLY A 279 -68.22 5.28 -23.48
CA GLY A 279 -67.42 5.78 -22.36
C GLY A 279 -67.30 4.79 -21.18
N LEU A 280 -67.54 3.51 -21.42
CA LEU A 280 -67.56 2.40 -20.46
C LEU A 280 -66.26 1.60 -20.42
N ASP A 281 -65.32 1.88 -21.31
CA ASP A 281 -64.00 1.24 -21.37
C ASP A 281 -63.02 1.70 -20.25
N GLN A 282 -63.55 2.15 -19.13
CA GLN A 282 -62.84 2.78 -18.01
C GLN A 282 -62.36 1.74 -16.99
N GLY A 283 -61.54 0.80 -17.48
CA GLY A 283 -61.00 -0.28 -16.67
C GLY A 283 -60.54 -1.46 -17.51
N CYS A 284 -60.18 -2.54 -16.82
CA CYS A 284 -60.10 -3.84 -17.46
C CYS A 284 -61.17 -4.78 -16.88
N PHE A 285 -61.87 -5.48 -17.78
CA PHE A 285 -62.85 -6.49 -17.43
C PHE A 285 -62.16 -7.85 -17.25
N THR A 286 -62.62 -8.65 -16.29
CA THR A 286 -62.00 -9.93 -15.91
C THR A 286 -62.99 -11.09 -15.73
N SER A 287 -64.28 -10.81 -15.56
CA SER A 287 -65.33 -11.83 -15.58
C SER A 287 -66.58 -11.37 -16.33
N PHE A 288 -67.33 -12.36 -16.85
CA PHE A 288 -68.59 -12.21 -17.56
C PHE A 288 -69.64 -13.12 -16.91
N ILE A 289 -70.87 -12.65 -16.75
CA ILE A 289 -71.99 -13.44 -16.22
C ILE A 289 -73.26 -13.07 -17.02
N ALA A 290 -73.90 -14.05 -17.65
CA ALA A 290 -75.27 -13.93 -18.11
C ALA A 290 -76.24 -14.37 -17.00
N GLU A 291 -77.40 -13.74 -16.88
CA GLU A 291 -78.42 -14.06 -15.88
C GLU A 291 -79.84 -14.06 -16.45
N THR A 292 -80.77 -14.74 -15.77
CA THR A 292 -82.22 -14.55 -16.02
C THR A 292 -82.97 -14.02 -14.80
N ARG A 293 -83.88 -13.08 -15.05
CA ARG A 293 -84.58 -12.30 -14.02
C ARG A 293 -86.10 -12.40 -14.11
N SER A 294 -86.76 -12.08 -13.01
CA SER A 294 -88.21 -12.24 -12.84
C SER A 294 -89.09 -11.15 -13.47
N SER A 295 -88.51 -10.01 -13.87
CA SER A 295 -89.20 -8.93 -14.61
C SER A 295 -88.17 -7.95 -15.19
N GLN A 296 -88.58 -7.07 -16.11
CA GLN A 296 -87.75 -5.98 -16.63
C GLN A 296 -87.21 -4.98 -15.58
N ALA A 297 -87.78 -4.92 -14.37
CA ALA A 297 -87.32 -3.97 -13.34
C ALA A 297 -85.86 -4.24 -12.94
N VAL A 298 -85.06 -3.19 -12.76
CA VAL A 298 -83.65 -3.31 -12.31
C VAL A 298 -83.50 -3.90 -10.90
N ASP A 299 -84.55 -3.87 -10.07
CA ASP A 299 -84.60 -4.54 -8.77
C ASP A 299 -85.29 -5.92 -8.82
N ALA A 300 -85.42 -6.53 -9.99
CA ALA A 300 -85.99 -7.87 -10.12
C ALA A 300 -85.20 -8.92 -9.31
N THR A 301 -85.89 -9.96 -8.84
CA THR A 301 -85.19 -11.11 -8.25
C THR A 301 -84.55 -11.90 -9.38
N LEU A 302 -83.24 -12.15 -9.26
CA LEU A 302 -82.48 -13.01 -10.18
C LEU A 302 -82.86 -14.47 -9.97
N SER A 303 -82.75 -15.28 -11.02
CA SER A 303 -83.24 -16.66 -11.07
C SER A 303 -82.11 -17.63 -11.35
N ASP A 304 -81.35 -17.39 -12.42
CA ASP A 304 -80.36 -18.30 -12.98
C ASP A 304 -79.11 -17.55 -13.49
N PHE A 305 -77.96 -18.20 -13.66
CA PHE A 305 -76.75 -17.58 -14.24
C PHE A 305 -75.73 -18.55 -14.85
N ALA A 306 -75.14 -18.12 -15.97
CA ALA A 306 -73.96 -18.72 -16.59
C ALA A 306 -72.78 -17.73 -16.53
N GLY A 307 -71.68 -18.05 -15.83
CA GLY A 307 -70.60 -17.10 -15.60
C GLY A 307 -69.18 -17.66 -15.63
N GLY A 308 -68.21 -16.84 -16.05
CA GLY A 308 -66.84 -17.26 -16.34
C GLY A 308 -65.79 -16.13 -16.35
N THR A 309 -64.56 -16.47 -16.77
CA THR A 309 -63.39 -15.59 -16.79
C THR A 309 -63.20 -14.96 -18.17
N PHE A 310 -63.67 -13.73 -18.32
CA PHE A 310 -63.60 -12.97 -19.56
C PHE A 310 -62.64 -11.79 -19.39
N SER A 311 -61.37 -11.99 -19.75
CA SER A 311 -60.32 -10.97 -19.54
C SER A 311 -59.56 -10.61 -20.82
N PHE A 312 -59.74 -9.35 -21.24
CA PHE A 312 -58.94 -8.72 -22.30
C PHE A 312 -57.77 -7.86 -21.77
N CYS A 313 -57.39 -8.04 -20.49
CA CYS A 313 -56.23 -7.38 -19.91
C CYS A 313 -54.95 -7.98 -20.49
N LYS A 314 -53.97 -7.14 -20.85
CA LYS A 314 -52.68 -7.60 -21.38
C LYS A 314 -51.53 -6.94 -20.59
N PRO A 315 -50.41 -7.63 -20.32
CA PRO A 315 -49.25 -6.98 -19.73
C PRO A 315 -48.64 -5.98 -20.75
N PRO A 316 -48.05 -4.86 -20.30
CA PRO A 316 -47.40 -3.92 -21.19
C PRO A 316 -46.10 -4.52 -21.75
N THR A 317 -45.70 -4.08 -22.94
CA THR A 317 -44.34 -4.29 -23.44
C THR A 317 -43.40 -3.35 -22.70
N ILE A 318 -42.55 -3.93 -21.84
CA ILE A 318 -41.52 -3.23 -21.08
C ILE A 318 -40.19 -3.36 -21.83
N ALA A 319 -39.48 -2.24 -21.99
CA ALA A 319 -38.10 -2.18 -22.46
C ALA A 319 -37.23 -1.37 -21.49
N THR A 320 -36.05 -1.89 -21.15
CA THR A 320 -35.13 -1.34 -20.15
C THR A 320 -33.75 -1.05 -20.73
N GLN A 321 -32.97 -0.20 -20.07
CA GLN A 321 -31.64 0.21 -20.53
C GLN A 321 -30.80 0.84 -19.41
N VAL A 322 -29.70 0.19 -19.05
CA VAL A 322 -28.70 0.80 -18.15
C VAL A 322 -27.98 1.95 -18.85
N GLN A 323 -27.89 3.07 -18.15
CA GLN A 323 -27.26 4.30 -18.59
C GLN A 323 -26.22 4.81 -17.59
N GLN A 324 -25.12 5.34 -18.11
CA GLN A 324 -24.12 6.12 -17.38
C GLN A 324 -24.13 7.54 -17.95
N ASP A 325 -24.26 8.57 -17.09
CA ASP A 325 -24.38 9.98 -17.48
C ASP A 325 -25.42 10.28 -18.60
N GLY A 326 -26.50 9.50 -18.63
CA GLY A 326 -27.57 9.60 -19.63
C GLY A 326 -27.21 9.03 -21.02
N GLN A 327 -26.16 8.21 -21.12
CA GLN A 327 -25.79 7.44 -22.32
C GLN A 327 -25.93 5.95 -22.04
N SER A 328 -26.46 5.20 -23.00
CA SER A 328 -26.63 3.74 -22.90
C SER A 328 -25.27 3.04 -22.79
N LEU A 329 -25.16 2.08 -21.86
CA LEU A 329 -24.02 1.17 -21.79
C LEU A 329 -24.01 0.10 -22.91
N GLY A 330 -25.12 -0.04 -23.65
CA GLY A 330 -25.27 -1.06 -24.68
C GLY A 330 -25.36 -2.48 -24.12
N SER A 331 -25.05 -3.47 -24.96
CA SER A 331 -25.17 -4.89 -24.58
C SER A 331 -24.04 -5.33 -23.65
N LEU A 332 -24.36 -5.58 -22.37
CA LEU A 332 -23.40 -5.99 -21.32
C LEU A 332 -22.19 -5.05 -21.21
N GLY A 333 -22.45 -3.73 -21.20
CA GLY A 333 -21.40 -2.71 -21.08
C GLY A 333 -20.65 -2.74 -19.73
N THR A 334 -19.52 -2.05 -19.68
CA THR A 334 -18.63 -2.01 -18.51
C THR A 334 -18.60 -0.62 -17.86
N ILE A 335 -18.47 -0.57 -16.53
CA ILE A 335 -18.15 0.65 -15.77
C ILE A 335 -17.00 0.37 -14.80
N ASN A 336 -16.25 1.41 -14.41
CA ASN A 336 -15.20 1.26 -13.41
C ASN A 336 -15.81 1.15 -12.01
N LYS A 337 -15.22 0.33 -11.13
CA LYS A 337 -15.57 0.31 -9.70
C LYS A 337 -15.57 1.76 -9.15
N GLY A 338 -16.63 2.13 -8.42
CA GLY A 338 -16.83 3.48 -7.88
C GLY A 338 -17.62 4.44 -8.78
N GLU A 339 -17.83 4.11 -10.06
CA GLU A 339 -18.76 4.85 -10.93
C GLU A 339 -20.22 4.49 -10.62
N SER A 340 -21.18 5.28 -11.12
CA SER A 340 -22.61 5.08 -10.88
C SER A 340 -23.41 4.99 -12.18
N VAL A 341 -24.52 4.26 -12.12
CA VAL A 341 -25.45 4.05 -13.23
C VAL A 341 -26.90 4.32 -12.82
N GLN A 342 -27.77 4.53 -13.80
CA GLN A 342 -29.22 4.48 -13.65
C GLN A 342 -29.76 3.46 -14.65
N ASP A 343 -30.98 2.96 -14.43
CA ASP A 343 -31.73 2.20 -15.42
C ASP A 343 -32.96 3.01 -15.87
N PHE A 344 -33.26 2.95 -17.17
CA PHE A 344 -34.36 3.66 -17.81
C PHE A 344 -35.39 2.65 -18.31
N ALA A 345 -36.63 2.78 -17.85
CA ALA A 345 -37.75 1.93 -18.25
C ALA A 345 -38.72 2.67 -19.17
N HIS A 346 -39.08 2.03 -20.28
CA HIS A 346 -40.08 2.49 -21.24
C HIS A 346 -41.14 1.40 -21.43
N LEU A 347 -42.40 1.74 -21.17
CA LEU A 347 -43.54 0.82 -21.22
C LEU A 347 -44.56 1.26 -22.27
N THR A 348 -45.04 0.30 -23.06
CA THR A 348 -45.91 0.52 -24.23
C THR A 348 -46.94 -0.60 -24.37
N GLY A 349 -47.99 -0.37 -25.15
CA GLY A 349 -48.99 -1.37 -25.49
C GLY A 349 -50.07 -0.85 -26.44
N SER A 350 -51.03 -1.70 -26.79
CA SER A 350 -52.12 -1.39 -27.72
C SER A 350 -53.34 -0.70 -27.07
N LYS A 351 -53.50 -0.79 -25.74
CA LYS A 351 -54.67 -0.30 -25.01
C LYS A 351 -54.44 1.10 -24.40
N GLY A 352 -53.77 1.98 -25.14
CA GLY A 352 -53.47 3.37 -24.74
C GLY A 352 -52.18 3.53 -23.92
N THR A 353 -51.99 4.71 -23.31
CA THR A 353 -50.81 5.05 -22.50
C THR A 353 -50.67 4.11 -21.30
N VAL A 354 -49.46 3.60 -21.05
CA VAL A 354 -49.18 2.81 -19.84
C VAL A 354 -48.95 3.77 -18.66
N GLU A 355 -49.89 3.77 -17.71
CA GLU A 355 -49.83 4.54 -16.46
C GLU A 355 -49.78 3.61 -15.23
N GLY A 356 -49.34 4.16 -14.10
CA GLY A 356 -49.04 3.41 -12.87
C GLY A 356 -47.65 3.72 -12.34
N THR A 357 -47.02 2.74 -11.70
CA THR A 357 -45.70 2.87 -11.07
C THR A 357 -44.77 1.72 -11.40
N VAL A 358 -43.47 1.97 -11.37
CA VAL A 358 -42.43 0.94 -11.40
C VAL A 358 -41.49 1.02 -10.20
N ASP A 359 -41.06 -0.15 -9.73
CA ASP A 359 -39.96 -0.32 -8.79
C ASP A 359 -38.74 -0.90 -9.50
N PHE A 360 -37.56 -0.36 -9.21
CA PHE A 360 -36.29 -0.82 -9.77
C PHE A 360 -35.53 -1.63 -8.72
N SER A 361 -35.12 -2.85 -9.06
CA SER A 361 -34.23 -3.69 -8.25
C SER A 361 -32.93 -3.98 -8.99
N VAL A 362 -31.87 -4.33 -8.27
CA VAL A 362 -30.59 -4.78 -8.86
C VAL A 362 -30.04 -6.02 -8.16
N CYS A 363 -29.66 -7.02 -8.94
CA CYS A 363 -29.04 -8.27 -8.51
C CYS A 363 -27.52 -8.23 -8.77
N PHE A 364 -26.75 -9.00 -7.99
CA PHE A 364 -25.28 -9.08 -8.09
C PHE A 364 -24.81 -10.53 -8.15
N ASN A 365 -23.79 -10.80 -8.97
CA ASN A 365 -23.00 -12.02 -8.92
C ASN A 365 -21.55 -11.72 -9.34
N ALA A 366 -20.58 -12.23 -8.59
CA ALA A 366 -19.16 -11.92 -8.82
C ALA A 366 -18.59 -12.48 -10.14
N SER A 367 -19.19 -13.54 -10.70
CA SER A 367 -18.56 -14.38 -11.74
C SER A 367 -19.23 -14.34 -13.11
N ALA A 368 -20.54 -14.10 -13.18
CA ALA A 368 -21.30 -14.03 -14.43
C ALA A 368 -22.60 -13.23 -14.24
N ALA A 369 -23.20 -12.74 -15.33
CA ALA A 369 -24.48 -12.02 -15.32
C ALA A 369 -25.58 -12.79 -14.55
N PRO A 370 -26.03 -12.31 -13.36
CA PRO A 370 -27.04 -13.00 -12.56
C PRO A 370 -28.35 -13.19 -13.35
N ASP A 371 -29.14 -14.17 -12.94
CA ASP A 371 -30.59 -14.06 -13.18
C ASP A 371 -31.16 -13.11 -12.11
N CYS A 372 -31.96 -12.13 -12.54
CA CYS A 372 -32.61 -11.18 -11.64
C CYS A 372 -34.15 -11.30 -11.65
N SER A 373 -34.67 -12.42 -12.19
CA SER A 373 -36.10 -12.76 -12.27
C SER A 373 -36.88 -12.61 -10.96
N SER A 374 -36.21 -12.67 -9.81
CA SER A 374 -36.79 -12.38 -8.49
C SER A 374 -35.75 -11.84 -7.50
N GLY A 375 -36.22 -11.18 -6.43
CA GLY A 375 -35.35 -10.64 -5.38
C GLY A 375 -34.59 -9.38 -5.77
N GLY A 376 -33.29 -9.31 -5.46
CA GLY A 376 -32.45 -8.13 -5.69
C GLY A 376 -32.52 -7.07 -4.58
N THR A 377 -31.76 -5.99 -4.75
CA THR A 377 -31.72 -4.82 -3.86
C THR A 377 -32.49 -3.67 -4.50
N ALA A 378 -33.43 -3.04 -3.80
CA ALA A 378 -34.18 -1.89 -4.33
C ALA A 378 -33.27 -0.67 -4.62
N VAL A 379 -33.45 -0.05 -5.78
CA VAL A 379 -32.64 1.08 -6.27
C VAL A 379 -33.40 2.40 -6.09
N GLY A 380 -33.44 2.84 -4.84
CA GLY A 380 -34.21 4.00 -4.40
C GLY A 380 -35.60 3.59 -3.94
N GLY A 381 -36.63 4.17 -4.54
CA GLY A 381 -38.03 3.85 -4.29
C GLY A 381 -38.91 4.17 -5.50
N THR A 382 -40.16 3.73 -5.40
CA THR A 382 -41.18 3.67 -6.46
C THR A 382 -41.28 4.92 -7.31
N LYS A 383 -41.42 4.71 -8.63
CA LYS A 383 -41.45 5.76 -9.66
C LYS A 383 -42.79 5.74 -10.39
N THR A 384 -43.55 6.83 -10.33
CA THR A 384 -44.71 7.02 -11.21
C THR A 384 -44.26 7.14 -12.66
N LEU A 385 -44.97 6.47 -13.58
CA LEU A 385 -44.72 6.58 -15.01
C LEU A 385 -45.14 7.95 -15.54
N SER A 386 -44.37 8.49 -16.49
CA SER A 386 -44.69 9.72 -17.22
C SER A 386 -44.73 9.41 -18.71
N GLY A 387 -45.93 9.16 -19.25
CA GLY A 387 -46.12 8.72 -20.64
C GLY A 387 -45.40 7.40 -20.94
N GLY A 388 -45.55 6.41 -20.05
CA GLY A 388 -44.84 5.13 -20.12
C GLY A 388 -43.37 5.14 -19.66
N ASN A 389 -42.79 6.28 -19.27
CA ASN A 389 -41.35 6.37 -18.94
C ASN A 389 -41.07 6.50 -17.43
N ALA A 390 -39.99 5.88 -16.97
CA ALA A 390 -39.40 6.11 -15.64
C ALA A 390 -37.88 5.90 -15.63
N THR A 391 -37.22 6.33 -14.55
CA THR A 391 -35.77 6.15 -14.35
C THR A 391 -35.48 5.86 -12.88
N SER A 392 -34.55 4.93 -12.62
CA SER A 392 -34.14 4.52 -11.28
C SER A 392 -33.52 5.66 -10.47
N ALA A 393 -33.21 5.42 -9.19
CA ALA A 393 -32.19 6.25 -8.52
C ALA A 393 -30.79 5.91 -9.06
N SER A 394 -29.82 6.82 -8.88
CA SER A 394 -28.41 6.55 -9.17
C SER A 394 -27.89 5.45 -8.24
N TYR A 395 -27.31 4.38 -8.83
CA TYR A 395 -26.75 3.24 -8.13
C TYR A 395 -25.23 3.20 -8.28
N THR A 396 -24.50 3.15 -7.17
CA THR A 396 -23.04 3.01 -7.12
C THR A 396 -22.69 1.58 -6.65
N PRO A 397 -22.18 0.69 -7.52
CA PRO A 397 -21.85 -0.67 -7.12
C PRO A 397 -20.64 -0.74 -6.18
N ALA A 398 -20.80 -1.44 -5.06
CA ALA A 398 -19.74 -1.58 -4.05
C ALA A 398 -18.62 -2.57 -4.45
N ASN A 399 -18.96 -3.60 -5.24
CA ASN A 399 -18.07 -4.71 -5.58
C ASN A 399 -17.80 -4.76 -7.09
N ALA A 400 -16.70 -5.41 -7.47
CA ALA A 400 -16.47 -5.85 -8.84
C ALA A 400 -17.27 -7.12 -9.15
N GLY A 401 -17.60 -7.34 -10.42
CA GLY A 401 -18.40 -8.47 -10.90
C GLY A 401 -19.51 -8.02 -11.84
N PHE A 402 -20.60 -8.78 -11.91
CA PHE A 402 -21.73 -8.52 -12.78
C PHE A 402 -22.96 -8.12 -11.97
N TYR A 403 -23.66 -7.10 -12.48
CA TYR A 403 -24.92 -6.61 -11.95
C TYR A 403 -25.97 -6.67 -13.05
N CYS A 404 -27.23 -6.90 -12.68
CA CYS A 404 -28.37 -6.79 -13.59
C CYS A 404 -29.54 -6.13 -12.85
N PHE A 405 -30.23 -5.22 -13.51
CA PHE A 405 -31.48 -4.67 -12.99
C PHE A 405 -32.65 -5.68 -13.09
N ARG A 406 -33.79 -5.32 -12.51
CA ARG A 406 -35.14 -5.80 -12.84
C ARG A 406 -36.10 -4.61 -12.63
N VAL A 407 -37.10 -4.49 -13.49
CA VAL A 407 -38.20 -3.54 -13.34
C VAL A 407 -39.49 -4.29 -13.01
N ASP A 408 -40.15 -3.90 -11.91
CA ASP A 408 -41.45 -4.43 -11.49
C ASP A 408 -42.53 -3.34 -11.69
N TYR A 409 -43.50 -3.57 -12.58
CA TYR A 409 -44.60 -2.66 -12.91
C TYR A 409 -45.87 -3.00 -12.14
N THR A 410 -46.41 -1.99 -11.46
CA THR A 410 -47.74 -2.01 -10.83
C THR A 410 -48.65 -1.02 -11.59
N PRO A 411 -49.81 -1.47 -12.12
CA PRO A 411 -50.72 -0.60 -12.85
C PRO A 411 -51.40 0.43 -11.95
N ALA A 412 -51.89 1.50 -12.57
CA ALA A 412 -52.85 2.40 -11.92
C ALA A 412 -54.22 1.72 -11.70
N GLU A 413 -55.00 2.25 -10.76
CA GLU A 413 -56.42 1.94 -10.63
C GLU A 413 -57.14 2.28 -11.94
N GLY A 414 -58.04 1.41 -12.43
CA GLY A 414 -58.69 1.55 -13.74
C GLY A 414 -57.79 1.28 -14.97
N SER A 415 -56.58 0.75 -14.80
CA SER A 415 -55.70 0.44 -15.95
C SER A 415 -56.20 -0.74 -16.79
N LYS A 416 -56.04 -0.63 -18.12
CA LYS A 416 -56.23 -1.74 -19.09
C LYS A 416 -55.06 -2.75 -19.09
N TYR A 417 -54.01 -2.50 -18.30
CA TYR A 417 -52.77 -3.28 -18.27
C TYR A 417 -52.60 -4.08 -16.99
N LEU A 418 -52.13 -5.33 -17.14
CA LEU A 418 -51.76 -6.18 -16.00
C LEU A 418 -50.41 -5.78 -15.40
N ALA A 419 -50.24 -6.05 -14.10
CA ALA A 419 -48.93 -6.01 -13.45
C ALA A 419 -47.95 -6.97 -14.14
N ALA A 420 -46.69 -6.56 -14.26
CA ALA A 420 -45.68 -7.30 -15.01
C ALA A 420 -44.27 -6.99 -14.49
N SER A 421 -43.37 -7.97 -14.57
CA SER A 421 -41.94 -7.77 -14.29
C SER A 421 -41.12 -7.98 -15.56
N HIS A 422 -40.08 -7.20 -15.74
CA HIS A 422 -39.11 -7.36 -16.83
C HIS A 422 -37.71 -7.55 -16.27
N THR A 423 -37.00 -8.56 -16.80
CA THR A 423 -35.54 -8.54 -16.77
C THR A 423 -34.93 -9.07 -18.07
N ASN A 424 -33.80 -8.51 -18.49
CA ASN A 424 -33.15 -8.83 -19.76
C ASN A 424 -31.61 -8.78 -19.64
N LYS A 425 -30.98 -9.95 -19.80
CA LYS A 425 -29.52 -10.10 -19.68
C LYS A 425 -28.69 -9.33 -20.72
N THR A 426 -29.34 -8.80 -21.75
CA THR A 426 -28.70 -8.00 -22.80
C THR A 426 -28.66 -6.52 -22.42
N THR A 427 -29.77 -5.95 -21.95
CA THR A 427 -29.96 -4.50 -21.79
C THR A 427 -29.86 -3.99 -20.35
N GLU A 428 -30.01 -4.87 -19.36
CA GLU A 428 -30.01 -4.54 -17.93
C GLU A 428 -28.75 -4.96 -17.20
N CYS A 429 -27.99 -5.90 -17.78
CA CYS A 429 -26.77 -6.39 -17.19
C CYS A 429 -25.58 -5.52 -17.60
N PHE A 430 -24.68 -5.29 -16.64
CA PHE A 430 -23.43 -4.56 -16.84
C PHE A 430 -22.33 -5.16 -15.94
N GLN A 431 -21.07 -4.96 -16.32
CA GLN A 431 -19.92 -5.45 -15.56
C GLN A 431 -19.17 -4.30 -14.89
N VAL A 432 -18.94 -4.44 -13.58
CA VAL A 432 -18.13 -3.52 -12.78
C VAL A 432 -16.70 -4.05 -12.75
N ILE A 433 -15.81 -3.37 -13.47
CA ILE A 433 -14.41 -3.77 -13.61
C ILE A 433 -13.53 -3.04 -12.57
N PRO A 434 -12.68 -3.78 -11.82
CA PRO A 434 -11.76 -3.19 -10.85
C PRO A 434 -10.48 -2.71 -11.54
N ALA A 435 -9.90 -1.61 -11.03
CA ALA A 435 -8.48 -1.35 -11.21
C ALA A 435 -7.66 -2.24 -10.25
N GLN A 436 -6.35 -2.33 -10.46
CA GLN A 436 -5.37 -2.95 -9.57
C GLN A 436 -4.09 -2.12 -9.68
N VAL A 437 -3.89 -1.13 -8.80
CA VAL A 437 -2.68 -0.29 -8.87
C VAL A 437 -1.43 -1.08 -8.53
N THR A 438 -0.37 -0.90 -9.33
CA THR A 438 0.93 -1.54 -9.12
C THR A 438 2.02 -0.50 -8.93
N ILE A 439 3.02 -0.85 -8.11
CA ILE A 439 4.26 -0.11 -7.98
C ILE A 439 5.40 -1.12 -7.84
N ASP A 440 6.48 -0.90 -8.58
CA ASP A 440 7.74 -1.62 -8.50
C ASP A 440 8.83 -0.61 -8.17
N LYS A 441 9.80 -1.01 -7.34
CA LYS A 441 10.90 -0.15 -6.88
C LYS A 441 12.23 -0.89 -7.00
N THR A 442 13.18 -0.28 -7.69
CA THR A 442 14.53 -0.82 -7.87
C THR A 442 15.58 0.12 -7.30
N ALA A 443 16.66 -0.44 -6.76
CA ALA A 443 17.90 0.30 -6.51
C ALA A 443 18.76 0.28 -7.76
N ASP A 444 19.60 1.31 -7.95
CA ASP A 444 20.51 1.41 -9.10
C ASP A 444 21.62 0.33 -9.07
N GLY A 445 21.85 -0.28 -7.91
CA GLY A 445 22.78 -1.38 -7.71
C GLY A 445 22.59 -2.05 -6.34
N ALA A 446 23.47 -2.99 -5.98
CA ALA A 446 23.47 -3.63 -4.66
C ALA A 446 24.25 -2.81 -3.61
N SER A 447 25.29 -2.08 -4.03
CA SER A 447 26.12 -1.25 -3.16
C SER A 447 26.90 -0.18 -3.92
N VAL A 448 27.25 0.91 -3.23
CA VAL A 448 28.15 1.98 -3.69
C VAL A 448 29.19 2.30 -2.59
N SER A 449 30.28 3.01 -2.88
CA SER A 449 31.19 3.49 -1.82
C SER A 449 30.67 4.80 -1.21
N ALA A 450 31.04 5.13 0.02
CA ALA A 450 30.82 6.46 0.57
C ALA A 450 31.44 7.54 -0.33
N GLY A 451 30.68 8.60 -0.62
CA GLY A 451 31.02 9.63 -1.61
C GLY A 451 30.36 9.39 -2.98
N ASP A 452 30.15 8.13 -3.37
CA ASP A 452 29.39 7.79 -4.58
C ASP A 452 27.87 7.99 -4.31
N PRO A 453 27.04 8.37 -5.30
CA PRO A 453 25.61 8.59 -5.08
C PRO A 453 24.82 7.30 -4.90
N VAL A 454 23.78 7.35 -4.05
CA VAL A 454 22.71 6.34 -4.01
C VAL A 454 21.54 6.78 -4.89
N GLY A 455 20.80 5.83 -5.44
CA GLY A 455 19.58 6.12 -6.19
C GLY A 455 18.61 4.95 -6.30
N PHE A 456 17.35 5.30 -6.56
CA PHE A 456 16.23 4.37 -6.70
C PHE A 456 15.30 4.81 -7.83
N THR A 457 14.89 3.86 -8.66
CA THR A 457 13.76 4.04 -9.60
C THR A 457 12.48 3.53 -8.95
N LEU A 458 11.38 4.27 -9.10
CA LEU A 458 10.02 3.77 -8.89
C LEU A 458 9.29 3.78 -10.24
N SER A 459 8.59 2.70 -10.57
CA SER A 459 7.69 2.60 -11.72
C SER A 459 6.31 2.16 -11.25
N TRP A 460 5.24 2.70 -11.85
CA TRP A 460 3.88 2.41 -11.43
C TRP A 460 2.94 2.13 -12.60
N GLY A 461 1.89 1.35 -12.35
CA GLY A 461 0.94 0.90 -13.35
C GLY A 461 -0.45 0.59 -12.78
N ASN A 462 -1.26 -0.07 -13.60
CA ASN A 462 -2.58 -0.56 -13.26
C ASN A 462 -2.82 -1.88 -14.02
N SER A 463 -2.69 -3.01 -13.33
CA SER A 463 -2.87 -4.34 -13.92
C SER A 463 -4.34 -4.79 -14.00
N GLY A 464 -5.26 -4.02 -13.43
CA GLY A 464 -6.70 -4.29 -13.46
C GLY A 464 -7.35 -3.76 -14.74
N ALA A 465 -8.47 -4.37 -15.13
CA ALA A 465 -9.18 -3.98 -16.35
C ALA A 465 -9.86 -2.60 -16.26
N GLY A 466 -10.26 -2.18 -15.05
CA GLY A 466 -10.85 -0.87 -14.78
C GLY A 466 -9.79 0.23 -14.63
N LYS A 467 -10.21 1.48 -14.87
CA LYS A 467 -9.40 2.68 -14.70
C LYS A 467 -9.17 3.00 -13.22
N ALA A 468 -7.92 3.17 -12.82
CA ALA A 468 -7.55 3.69 -11.51
C ALA A 468 -7.75 5.22 -11.49
N THR A 469 -8.33 5.74 -10.40
CA THR A 469 -8.64 7.17 -10.21
C THR A 469 -8.07 7.69 -8.89
N GLY A 470 -7.91 9.01 -8.77
CA GLY A 470 -7.34 9.65 -7.59
C GLY A 470 -5.91 9.18 -7.27
N VAL A 471 -5.14 8.79 -8.30
CA VAL A 471 -3.89 8.05 -8.11
C VAL A 471 -2.77 8.97 -7.62
N VAL A 472 -2.13 8.59 -6.51
CA VAL A 472 -0.98 9.30 -5.92
C VAL A 472 0.10 8.28 -5.54
N VAL A 473 1.34 8.57 -5.93
CA VAL A 473 2.54 7.84 -5.48
C VAL A 473 3.27 8.69 -4.43
N THR A 474 3.70 8.06 -3.34
CA THR A 474 4.45 8.69 -2.24
C THR A 474 5.61 7.81 -1.80
N ASP A 475 6.72 8.41 -1.40
CA ASP A 475 7.90 7.70 -0.88
C ASP A 475 8.52 8.54 0.25
N ASN A 476 8.67 7.93 1.42
CA ASN A 476 9.24 8.56 2.62
C ASN A 476 10.76 8.33 2.59
N LEU A 477 11.46 9.24 1.92
CA LEU A 477 12.84 9.07 1.51
C LEU A 477 13.80 8.90 2.70
N PRO A 478 14.79 7.99 2.62
CA PRO A 478 15.61 7.62 3.78
C PRO A 478 16.39 8.78 4.38
N GLY A 479 16.16 9.05 5.66
CA GLY A 479 16.72 10.18 6.41
C GLY A 479 18.06 9.94 7.09
N ALA A 480 18.89 9.00 6.59
CA ALA A 480 20.21 8.74 7.16
C ALA A 480 21.14 9.96 7.02
N ALA A 481 22.11 10.10 7.94
CA ALA A 481 22.98 11.26 7.96
C ALA A 481 23.79 11.40 6.67
N GLY A 482 23.84 12.61 6.12
CA GLY A 482 24.50 12.91 4.84
C GLY A 482 23.67 12.62 3.59
N LEU A 483 22.48 12.02 3.69
CA LEU A 483 21.56 11.91 2.57
C LEU A 483 20.73 13.19 2.39
N ASN A 484 20.64 13.67 1.15
CA ASN A 484 19.80 14.78 0.70
C ASN A 484 19.29 14.46 -0.71
N TRP A 485 18.00 14.11 -0.79
CA TRP A 485 17.41 13.55 -2.00
C TRP A 485 16.96 14.60 -3.01
N SER A 486 17.15 14.27 -4.28
CA SER A 486 16.74 15.03 -5.46
C SER A 486 16.08 14.10 -6.48
N ILE A 487 15.26 14.66 -7.39
CA ILE A 487 14.72 13.92 -8.55
C ILE A 487 15.69 14.17 -9.71
N ASP A 488 16.23 13.10 -10.30
CA ASP A 488 17.05 13.20 -11.52
C ASP A 488 16.16 13.20 -12.77
N ALA A 489 15.24 12.22 -12.84
CA ALA A 489 14.32 12.07 -13.96
C ALA A 489 12.91 11.67 -13.49
N SER A 490 11.88 12.09 -14.24
CA SER A 490 10.50 11.62 -14.07
C SER A 490 9.75 11.59 -15.39
N THR A 491 8.91 10.58 -15.61
CA THR A 491 8.08 10.43 -16.81
C THR A 491 6.67 9.96 -16.45
N GLY A 492 5.69 10.23 -17.32
CA GLY A 492 4.32 9.74 -17.17
C GLY A 492 3.24 10.80 -17.42
N SER A 493 2.02 10.36 -17.72
CA SER A 493 0.89 11.22 -18.05
C SER A 493 0.22 11.81 -16.81
N GLY A 494 0.79 12.88 -16.25
CA GLY A 494 0.17 13.70 -15.19
C GLY A 494 1.12 14.17 -14.08
N SER A 495 2.21 13.43 -13.87
CA SER A 495 3.05 13.56 -12.66
C SER A 495 3.92 14.82 -12.62
N THR A 496 3.48 15.84 -11.88
CA THR A 496 4.42 16.78 -11.23
C THR A 496 4.97 16.13 -9.96
N CYS A 497 5.98 15.26 -10.12
CA CYS A 497 6.70 14.69 -8.97
C CYS A 497 7.48 15.80 -8.25
N ALA A 498 7.42 15.84 -6.92
CA ALA A 498 8.16 16.78 -6.11
C ALA A 498 8.64 16.14 -4.80
N ILE A 499 9.84 16.52 -4.36
CA ILE A 499 10.35 16.21 -3.01
C ILE A 499 10.06 17.41 -2.11
N SER A 500 9.57 17.15 -0.91
CA SER A 500 9.24 18.15 0.11
C SER A 500 9.71 17.71 1.50
N GLY A 501 9.65 18.61 2.49
CA GLY A 501 10.18 18.35 3.83
C GLY A 501 11.64 18.81 4.00
N ALA A 502 12.17 18.63 5.21
CA ALA A 502 13.57 18.95 5.52
C ALA A 502 14.48 17.75 5.23
N VAL A 503 15.76 18.02 4.95
CA VAL A 503 16.80 16.98 4.83
C VAL A 503 16.78 16.08 6.08
N GLY A 504 16.81 14.76 5.89
CA GLY A 504 16.58 13.78 6.97
C GLY A 504 15.11 13.43 7.23
N SER A 505 14.15 14.07 6.56
CA SER A 505 12.71 13.78 6.61
C SER A 505 12.02 14.23 5.30
N GLN A 506 12.64 13.88 4.17
CA GLN A 506 12.14 14.20 2.84
C GLN A 506 11.04 13.24 2.41
N VAL A 507 10.02 13.74 1.72
CA VAL A 507 8.92 12.95 1.16
C VAL A 507 8.77 13.31 -0.31
N LEU A 508 8.89 12.31 -1.18
CA LEU A 508 8.51 12.39 -2.59
C LEU A 508 7.00 12.23 -2.70
N THR A 509 6.37 13.04 -3.56
CA THR A 509 4.96 12.87 -3.94
C THR A 509 4.78 13.14 -5.42
N CYS A 510 4.13 12.20 -6.12
CA CYS A 510 3.74 12.32 -7.52
C CYS A 510 2.21 12.22 -7.64
N ASN A 511 1.56 13.31 -8.03
CA ASN A 511 0.13 13.33 -8.30
C ASN A 511 -0.12 12.79 -9.72
N VAL A 512 -0.48 11.50 -9.85
CA VAL A 512 -0.67 10.82 -11.14
C VAL A 512 -2.09 11.06 -11.69
N GLY A 513 -3.08 11.20 -10.81
CA GLY A 513 -4.47 11.51 -11.16
C GLY A 513 -5.28 10.28 -11.61
N SER A 514 -4.95 9.67 -12.75
CA SER A 514 -5.62 8.44 -13.20
C SER A 514 -4.80 7.60 -14.17
N ILE A 515 -4.92 6.27 -14.07
CA ILE A 515 -4.24 5.30 -14.94
C ILE A 515 -5.29 4.41 -15.62
N SER A 516 -5.21 4.28 -16.96
CA SER A 516 -6.08 3.39 -17.73
C SER A 516 -5.94 1.92 -17.31
N GLY A 517 -6.99 1.11 -17.52
CA GLY A 517 -6.91 -0.33 -17.26
C GLY A 517 -5.85 -1.03 -18.10
N ASN A 518 -5.28 -2.12 -17.58
CA ASN A 518 -4.24 -2.96 -18.19
C ASN A 518 -2.96 -2.20 -18.61
N THR A 519 -2.62 -1.11 -17.91
CA THR A 519 -1.43 -0.29 -18.18
C THR A 519 -0.26 -0.79 -17.35
N ALA A 520 0.64 -1.59 -17.93
CA ALA A 520 1.78 -2.17 -17.21
C ALA A 520 2.71 -1.12 -16.56
N VAL A 521 3.07 -0.06 -17.29
CA VAL A 521 3.81 1.11 -16.77
C VAL A 521 3.15 2.38 -17.30
N SER A 522 2.75 3.26 -16.39
CA SER A 522 2.11 4.55 -16.67
C SER A 522 3.03 5.75 -16.41
N GLY A 523 4.15 5.52 -15.73
CA GLY A 523 5.15 6.54 -15.41
C GLY A 523 6.26 5.99 -14.53
N THR A 524 7.31 6.79 -14.38
CA THR A 524 8.50 6.48 -13.58
C THR A 524 9.03 7.73 -12.89
N VAL A 525 9.76 7.54 -11.81
CA VAL A 525 10.59 8.59 -11.19
C VAL A 525 11.87 7.97 -10.64
N HIS A 526 13.00 8.63 -10.89
CA HIS A 526 14.28 8.31 -10.30
C HIS A 526 14.63 9.38 -9.25
N VAL A 527 15.01 8.92 -8.06
CA VAL A 527 15.48 9.76 -6.97
C VAL A 527 16.90 9.39 -6.61
N THR A 528 17.76 10.40 -6.43
CA THR A 528 19.17 10.22 -6.09
C THR A 528 19.60 11.16 -4.96
N SER A 529 20.58 10.71 -4.19
CA SER A 529 21.27 11.47 -3.15
C SER A 529 22.76 11.17 -3.24
N GLY A 530 23.61 12.18 -3.06
CA GLY A 530 25.00 11.93 -2.68
C GLY A 530 25.08 11.16 -1.37
N THR A 531 26.19 10.48 -1.12
CA THR A 531 26.49 9.88 0.20
C THR A 531 27.69 10.57 0.83
N THR A 532 27.83 10.41 2.14
CA THR A 532 28.98 10.92 2.92
C THR A 532 29.48 9.81 3.86
N PRO A 533 30.58 10.01 4.59
CA PRO A 533 31.02 9.06 5.61
C PRO A 533 30.06 8.91 6.80
N ALA A 534 29.05 9.77 6.92
CA ALA A 534 27.96 9.62 7.89
C ALA A 534 26.82 8.70 7.37
N SER A 535 26.87 8.29 6.10
CA SER A 535 25.82 7.54 5.40
C SER A 535 26.06 6.02 5.36
N CYS A 536 27.10 5.52 6.03
CA CYS A 536 27.52 4.11 6.00
C CYS A 536 26.40 3.13 6.39
N GLY A 537 26.35 1.98 5.72
CA GLY A 537 25.38 0.90 5.98
C GLY A 537 24.23 0.85 4.96
N THR A 538 23.16 0.14 5.30
CA THR A 538 22.07 -0.14 4.34
C THR A 538 21.04 0.98 4.29
N VAL A 539 20.93 1.63 3.12
CA VAL A 539 19.82 2.53 2.79
C VAL A 539 18.65 1.69 2.29
N ASN A 540 17.67 1.44 3.16
CA ASN A 540 16.40 0.81 2.80
C ASN A 540 15.39 1.89 2.41
N ASN A 541 14.68 1.73 1.29
CA ASN A 541 13.69 2.68 0.81
C ASN A 541 12.40 1.99 0.33
N THR A 542 11.23 2.54 0.64
CA THR A 542 9.91 1.99 0.30
C THR A 542 9.02 3.06 -0.35
N GLY A 543 8.49 2.74 -1.53
CA GLY A 543 7.49 3.55 -2.23
C GLY A 543 6.09 2.97 -2.07
N ASN A 544 5.10 3.84 -2.06
CA ASN A 544 3.67 3.52 -1.95
C ASN A 544 2.89 4.12 -3.13
N ILE A 545 1.86 3.42 -3.60
CA ILE A 545 0.83 3.95 -4.50
C ILE A 545 -0.54 3.80 -3.86
N THR A 546 -1.40 4.80 -4.07
CA THR A 546 -2.79 4.82 -3.58
C THR A 546 -3.73 5.22 -4.71
N SER A 547 -5.00 4.83 -4.60
CA SER A 547 -6.08 5.19 -5.53
C SER A 547 -7.41 5.31 -4.80
N THR A 548 -8.36 6.08 -5.35
CA THR A 548 -9.67 6.31 -4.72
C THR A 548 -10.71 5.22 -4.99
N ASN A 549 -10.47 4.30 -5.93
CA ASN A 549 -11.47 3.30 -6.34
C ASN A 549 -11.01 1.83 -6.36
N ASP A 550 -9.72 1.54 -6.24
CA ASP A 550 -9.19 0.18 -6.05
C ASP A 550 -8.70 0.00 -4.60
N GLY A 551 -7.50 0.48 -4.32
CA GLY A 551 -6.82 0.39 -3.03
C GLY A 551 -5.42 1.00 -3.06
N GLU A 552 -4.49 0.38 -2.32
CA GLU A 552 -3.10 0.80 -2.15
C GLU A 552 -2.12 -0.39 -2.35
N ALA A 553 -0.89 -0.09 -2.75
CA ALA A 553 0.21 -1.04 -2.86
C ALA A 553 1.54 -0.38 -2.48
N SER A 554 2.57 -1.18 -2.21
CA SER A 554 3.91 -0.68 -1.85
C SER A 554 5.01 -1.67 -2.24
N ASP A 555 6.17 -1.16 -2.65
CA ASP A 555 7.36 -1.96 -2.92
C ASP A 555 8.63 -1.30 -2.36
N GLY A 556 9.64 -2.13 -2.04
CA GLY A 556 10.81 -1.74 -1.27
C GLY A 556 12.11 -2.28 -1.83
N ALA A 557 13.09 -1.39 -1.98
CA ALA A 557 14.45 -1.71 -2.41
C ALA A 557 15.47 -1.25 -1.38
N SER A 558 16.70 -1.79 -1.43
CA SER A 558 17.79 -1.35 -0.58
C SER A 558 19.13 -1.37 -1.30
N MET A 559 20.05 -0.52 -0.84
CA MET A 559 21.42 -0.44 -1.34
C MET A 559 22.38 -0.18 -0.18
N ALA A 560 23.54 -0.84 -0.17
CA ALA A 560 24.55 -0.64 0.86
C ALA A 560 25.53 0.48 0.50
N VAL A 561 25.75 1.42 1.42
CA VAL A 561 26.86 2.38 1.38
C VAL A 561 28.04 1.75 2.09
N ASN A 562 28.96 1.21 1.31
CA ASN A 562 30.19 0.60 1.77
C ASN A 562 31.20 1.69 2.13
N CYS A 563 31.84 1.58 3.29
CA CYS A 563 32.78 2.59 3.78
C CYS A 563 34.21 2.03 3.86
N PRO A 564 35.23 2.84 3.56
CA PRO A 564 36.63 2.49 3.77
C PRO A 564 37.02 2.56 5.25
N ASP A 565 38.21 2.05 5.54
CA ASP A 565 38.85 2.03 6.87
C ASP A 565 40.37 1.95 6.61
N VAL A 566 41.11 3.04 6.87
CA VAL A 566 42.49 3.25 6.37
C VAL A 566 43.52 3.01 7.46
N LYS A 567 43.82 1.73 7.65
CA LYS A 567 44.81 1.26 8.61
C LYS A 567 46.24 1.52 8.16
N VAL A 568 47.03 2.12 9.06
CA VAL A 568 48.49 2.25 8.96
C VAL A 568 49.16 1.21 9.86
N VAL A 569 50.21 0.57 9.36
CA VAL A 569 51.14 -0.27 10.14
C VAL A 569 52.55 0.23 9.87
N LYS A 570 53.36 0.41 10.91
CA LYS A 570 54.75 0.83 10.79
C LYS A 570 55.66 -0.13 11.54
N SER A 571 56.82 -0.43 10.96
CA SER A 571 57.82 -1.32 11.53
C SER A 571 59.22 -0.81 11.20
N ALA A 572 60.12 -0.83 12.18
CA ALA A 572 61.56 -0.80 11.90
C ALA A 572 61.98 -2.08 11.15
N ALA A 573 63.00 -2.01 10.31
CA ALA A 573 63.63 -3.20 9.72
C ALA A 573 64.37 -4.00 10.81
N GLU A 574 65.11 -3.30 11.67
CA GLU A 574 65.80 -3.82 12.84
C GLU A 574 65.50 -2.87 14.02
N ALA A 575 65.15 -3.41 15.19
CA ALA A 575 64.69 -2.61 16.33
C ALA A 575 65.83 -1.89 17.07
N GLN A 576 67.05 -2.44 16.96
CA GLN A 576 68.29 -1.89 17.51
C GLN A 576 69.38 -2.03 16.44
N ILE A 577 70.15 -0.96 16.21
CA ILE A 577 71.27 -0.90 15.26
C ILE A 577 72.47 -0.18 15.90
N ARG A 578 73.64 -0.17 15.26
CA ARG A 578 74.81 0.59 15.71
C ARG A 578 74.97 1.90 14.95
N VAL A 579 75.71 2.86 15.52
CA VAL A 579 76.11 4.10 14.83
C VAL A 579 76.92 3.75 13.57
N GLY A 580 76.49 4.23 12.41
CA GLY A 580 77.02 3.89 11.08
C GLY A 580 76.12 2.95 10.28
N ASP A 581 75.17 2.26 10.92
CA ASP A 581 74.17 1.46 10.22
C ASP A 581 73.08 2.33 9.59
N THR A 582 72.32 1.75 8.66
CA THR A 582 71.19 2.41 8.00
C THR A 582 69.90 2.21 8.82
N ALA A 583 69.42 3.28 9.46
CA ALA A 583 68.08 3.31 10.05
C ALA A 583 67.04 3.15 8.93
N SER A 584 66.07 2.25 9.12
CA SER A 584 65.09 1.88 8.08
C SER A 584 63.72 1.60 8.68
N PHE A 585 62.70 2.30 8.18
CA PHE A 585 61.29 2.07 8.51
C PHE A 585 60.52 1.66 7.26
N THR A 586 59.64 0.66 7.42
CA THR A 586 58.60 0.33 6.44
C THR A 586 57.23 0.72 7.01
N ILE A 587 56.43 1.37 6.17
CA ILE A 587 55.08 1.85 6.45
C ILE A 587 54.16 1.19 5.45
N THR A 588 53.17 0.45 5.93
CA THR A 588 52.11 -0.14 5.10
C THR A 588 50.82 0.60 5.38
N VAL A 589 50.28 1.26 4.35
CA VAL A 589 48.93 1.84 4.37
C VAL A 589 48.00 0.84 3.69
N SER A 590 46.83 0.58 4.28
CA SER A 590 45.90 -0.44 3.79
C SER A 590 44.45 -0.04 4.01
N ASN A 591 43.61 -0.19 2.99
CA ASN A 591 42.16 -0.06 3.17
C ASN A 591 41.59 -1.42 3.59
N ILE A 592 41.19 -1.55 4.85
CA ILE A 592 40.58 -2.77 5.41
C ILE A 592 39.03 -2.72 5.39
N GLY A 593 38.46 -1.61 4.92
CA GLY A 593 37.01 -1.40 4.80
C GLY A 593 36.40 -2.05 3.56
N THR A 594 35.09 -1.91 3.39
CA THR A 594 34.33 -2.49 2.27
C THR A 594 34.13 -1.52 1.10
N GLY A 595 34.29 -0.21 1.33
CA GLY A 595 34.24 0.83 0.30
C GLY A 595 35.63 1.22 -0.17
N THR A 596 35.75 1.81 -1.36
CA THR A 596 37.02 2.38 -1.83
C THR A 596 37.38 3.61 -1.00
N ALA A 597 38.61 3.67 -0.49
CA ALA A 597 39.16 4.86 0.15
C ALA A 597 39.56 5.85 -0.94
N ARG A 598 39.13 7.11 -0.83
CA ARG A 598 39.35 8.16 -1.83
C ARG A 598 40.43 9.13 -1.37
N ASP A 599 41.26 9.59 -2.31
CA ASP A 599 42.29 10.60 -2.08
C ASP A 599 43.19 10.27 -0.86
N VAL A 600 43.70 9.03 -0.78
CA VAL A 600 44.48 8.59 0.39
C VAL A 600 45.82 9.33 0.45
N GLU A 601 46.05 10.02 1.55
CA GLU A 601 47.25 10.81 1.83
C GLU A 601 47.99 10.21 3.05
N LEU A 602 49.32 10.14 3.00
CA LEU A 602 50.18 9.69 4.10
C LEU A 602 51.14 10.81 4.52
N ASN A 603 51.13 11.18 5.81
CA ASN A 603 52.02 12.17 6.41
C ASN A 603 52.77 11.58 7.61
N ASP A 604 54.09 11.76 7.63
CA ASP A 604 54.99 11.10 8.56
C ASP A 604 56.19 12.02 8.92
N PRO A 605 56.12 12.73 10.07
CA PRO A 605 57.22 13.54 10.57
C PRO A 605 58.40 12.67 11.00
N LEU A 606 59.48 12.66 10.21
CA LEU A 606 60.60 11.76 10.41
C LEU A 606 61.52 12.22 11.57
N PRO A 607 62.24 11.30 12.23
CA PRO A 607 63.19 11.63 13.28
C PRO A 607 64.22 12.67 12.82
N GLY A 608 64.37 13.74 13.60
CA GLY A 608 65.25 14.86 13.28
C GLY A 608 66.74 14.48 13.25
N GLY A 609 67.56 15.37 12.69
CA GLY A 609 69.03 15.19 12.62
C GLY A 609 69.53 14.27 11.50
N LEU A 610 68.68 13.42 10.92
CA LEU A 610 69.09 12.39 9.96
C LEU A 610 68.73 12.72 8.49
N PRO A 611 69.58 12.33 7.51
CA PRO A 611 69.37 12.60 6.08
C PRO A 611 68.44 11.55 5.43
N TRP A 612 67.16 11.56 5.80
CA TRP A 612 66.17 10.60 5.32
C TRP A 612 65.92 10.66 3.80
N GLN A 613 65.72 9.47 3.22
CA GLN A 613 65.38 9.23 1.82
C GLN A 613 64.15 8.31 1.74
N VAL A 614 63.40 8.36 0.64
CA VAL A 614 62.21 7.53 0.40
C VAL A 614 62.33 6.78 -0.93
N SER A 615 61.96 5.49 -0.93
CA SER A 615 62.06 4.61 -2.11
C SER A 615 60.70 4.36 -2.80
N HIS A 616 59.82 5.37 -2.83
CA HIS A 616 58.45 5.27 -3.35
C HIS A 616 58.10 6.48 -4.21
N ALA A 617 57.53 6.27 -5.41
CA ALA A 617 57.42 7.30 -6.44
C ALA A 617 56.31 8.36 -6.19
N GLY A 618 55.26 8.01 -5.45
CA GLY A 618 54.21 8.95 -5.01
C GLY A 618 54.56 9.71 -3.72
N CYS A 619 55.82 9.66 -3.25
CA CYS A 619 56.25 10.25 -1.99
C CYS A 619 57.33 11.32 -2.18
N SER A 620 57.38 12.30 -1.28
CA SER A 620 58.48 13.25 -1.15
C SER A 620 58.81 13.52 0.32
N ILE A 621 60.04 13.96 0.61
CA ILE A 621 60.44 14.41 1.95
C ILE A 621 60.75 15.90 1.87
N THR A 622 59.95 16.72 2.56
CA THR A 622 60.10 18.18 2.60
C THR A 622 60.19 18.63 4.05
N SER A 623 61.23 19.40 4.40
CA SER A 623 61.44 19.94 5.76
C SER A 623 61.42 18.87 6.88
N GLY A 624 61.81 17.64 6.58
CA GLY A 624 61.82 16.52 7.53
C GLY A 624 60.50 15.74 7.62
N ILE A 625 59.46 16.12 6.88
CA ILE A 625 58.19 15.40 6.81
C ILE A 625 58.15 14.60 5.51
N LEU A 626 57.94 13.29 5.61
CA LEU A 626 57.51 12.44 4.49
C LEU A 626 56.02 12.71 4.23
N HIS A 627 55.69 12.99 2.98
CA HIS A 627 54.32 13.17 2.49
C HIS A 627 54.14 12.36 1.20
N CYS A 628 53.04 11.61 1.08
CA CYS A 628 52.73 10.81 -0.10
C CYS A 628 51.26 10.93 -0.53
N ASP A 629 51.05 11.19 -1.82
CA ASP A 629 49.77 11.04 -2.51
C ASP A 629 49.62 9.58 -2.95
N LEU A 630 48.80 8.80 -2.25
CA LEU A 630 48.56 7.38 -2.56
C LEU A 630 47.33 7.16 -3.46
N GLY A 631 46.43 8.16 -3.52
CA GLY A 631 45.23 8.13 -4.37
C GLY A 631 44.19 7.13 -3.88
N ASP A 632 43.40 6.56 -4.78
CA ASP A 632 42.31 5.65 -4.42
C ASP A 632 42.80 4.25 -4.03
N LEU A 633 42.48 3.79 -2.81
CA LEU A 633 42.73 2.41 -2.36
C LEU A 633 41.43 1.61 -2.36
N ALA A 634 41.32 0.65 -3.29
CA ALA A 634 40.22 -0.32 -3.33
C ALA A 634 40.15 -1.18 -2.04
N PRO A 635 38.99 -1.79 -1.72
CA PRO A 635 38.84 -2.69 -0.58
C PRO A 635 39.91 -3.80 -0.54
N GLY A 636 40.65 -3.91 0.56
CA GLY A 636 41.74 -4.87 0.74
C GLY A 636 43.06 -4.50 0.04
N ALA A 637 43.14 -3.37 -0.66
CA ALA A 637 44.39 -2.89 -1.25
C ALA A 637 45.34 -2.31 -0.21
N SER A 638 46.65 -2.39 -0.47
CA SER A 638 47.68 -1.79 0.38
C SER A 638 48.88 -1.30 -0.42
N VAL A 639 49.59 -0.33 0.15
CA VAL A 639 50.82 0.25 -0.39
C VAL A 639 51.89 0.22 0.70
N ALA A 640 53.09 -0.23 0.33
CA ALA A 640 54.26 -0.20 1.20
C ALA A 640 55.22 0.93 0.78
N ILE A 641 55.67 1.70 1.76
CA ILE A 641 56.62 2.81 1.64
C ILE A 641 57.79 2.48 2.57
N THR A 642 59.02 2.56 2.06
CA THR A 642 60.24 2.42 2.88
C THR A 642 60.98 3.75 2.89
N VAL A 643 61.41 4.16 4.09
CA VAL A 643 62.29 5.31 4.31
C VAL A 643 63.55 4.89 5.05
N THR A 644 64.68 5.44 4.63
CA THR A 644 66.01 5.09 5.15
C THR A 644 66.87 6.32 5.42
N ALA A 645 67.77 6.25 6.39
CA ALA A 645 68.81 7.24 6.64
C ALA A 645 70.10 6.55 7.11
N SER A 646 71.26 7.10 6.78
CA SER A 646 72.50 6.72 7.48
C SER A 646 72.49 7.33 8.89
N THR A 647 73.03 6.59 9.87
CA THR A 647 73.30 7.09 11.23
C THR A 647 74.74 7.59 11.40
N ASP A 648 75.48 7.79 10.31
CA ASP A 648 76.81 8.43 10.33
C ASP A 648 76.80 9.74 11.13
N GLY A 649 77.60 9.81 12.19
CA GLY A 649 77.74 11.00 13.05
C GLY A 649 76.68 11.17 14.14
N VAL A 650 75.72 10.24 14.28
CA VAL A 650 74.87 10.16 15.48
C VAL A 650 75.76 9.98 16.71
N SER A 651 75.51 10.77 17.75
CA SER A 651 76.31 10.80 18.99
C SER A 651 75.36 10.73 20.19
N PRO A 652 74.93 9.51 20.59
CA PRO A 652 73.94 9.33 21.64
C PRO A 652 74.31 9.97 22.99
N GLU A 653 73.33 10.49 23.72
CA GLU A 653 73.52 10.90 25.13
C GLU A 653 73.57 9.66 26.05
N GLY A 654 74.65 8.89 25.93
CA GLY A 654 74.88 7.63 26.63
C GLY A 654 75.25 6.50 25.66
N ASN A 655 74.86 5.27 25.97
CA ASN A 655 75.18 4.11 25.12
C ASN A 655 74.22 3.97 23.92
N CYS A 656 72.99 4.47 24.01
CA CYS A 656 71.97 4.35 22.96
C CYS A 656 71.04 5.57 22.91
N GLU A 657 70.59 5.94 21.72
CA GLU A 657 69.58 6.97 21.44
C GLU A 657 68.36 6.31 20.77
N THR A 658 67.14 6.83 20.99
CA THR A 658 65.94 6.29 20.34
C THR A 658 65.41 7.23 19.26
N LEU A 659 65.04 6.65 18.13
CA LEU A 659 64.41 7.30 16.99
C LEU A 659 62.92 6.89 16.92
N PRO A 660 62.03 7.45 17.76
CA PRO A 660 60.60 7.19 17.67
C PRO A 660 60.02 7.86 16.41
N ASN A 661 59.22 7.13 15.65
CA ASN A 661 58.72 7.57 14.35
C ASN A 661 57.24 7.14 14.17
N THR A 662 56.36 8.09 13.82
CA THR A 662 54.90 7.87 13.77
C THR A 662 54.29 8.45 12.50
N ALA A 663 53.82 7.55 11.63
CA ALA A 663 53.13 7.90 10.40
C ALA A 663 51.61 7.97 10.62
N SER A 664 50.95 8.83 9.88
CA SER A 664 49.49 9.04 9.91
C SER A 664 48.90 9.14 8.50
N ALA A 665 47.76 8.52 8.24
CA ALA A 665 47.09 8.54 6.93
C ALA A 665 45.64 9.03 7.01
N THR A 666 45.13 9.60 5.92
CA THR A 666 43.77 10.13 5.81
C THR A 666 43.14 9.78 4.46
N SER A 667 41.81 9.70 4.42
CA SER A 667 41.00 9.46 3.21
C SER A 667 39.77 10.36 3.24
N THR A 668 39.41 11.00 2.13
CA THR A 668 38.38 12.05 2.09
C THR A 668 36.97 11.54 2.40
N ASN A 669 36.74 10.24 2.23
CA ASN A 669 35.45 9.57 2.46
C ASN A 669 35.44 8.57 3.63
N GLU A 670 36.38 8.68 4.58
CA GLU A 670 36.45 7.76 5.73
C GLU A 670 35.54 8.15 6.91
N PRO A 671 34.78 7.21 7.52
CA PRO A 671 33.91 7.52 8.64
C PRO A 671 34.69 7.84 9.91
N ALA A 672 34.24 8.86 10.66
CA ALA A 672 34.88 9.33 11.88
C ALA A 672 35.03 8.26 13.00
N GLY A 673 34.33 7.13 12.89
CA GLY A 673 34.46 5.97 13.79
C GLY A 673 35.56 4.97 13.42
N ALA A 674 36.13 5.02 12.20
CA ALA A 674 37.22 4.15 11.75
C ALA A 674 38.61 4.71 12.10
N LEU A 675 38.73 6.05 12.25
CA LEU A 675 39.97 6.84 12.36
C LEU A 675 40.99 6.42 13.45
N GLY A 676 40.68 5.43 14.28
CA GLY A 676 41.51 4.94 15.38
C GLY A 676 42.68 4.04 14.97
N ASN A 677 42.80 3.63 13.71
CA ASN A 677 43.90 2.79 13.21
C ASN A 677 44.76 3.46 12.12
N ASN A 678 44.45 4.71 11.78
CA ASN A 678 45.12 5.58 10.81
C ASN A 678 46.54 6.01 11.19
N GLN A 679 47.10 5.49 12.29
CA GLN A 679 48.42 5.84 12.79
C GLN A 679 49.24 4.59 13.10
N GLY A 680 50.49 4.59 12.67
CA GLY A 680 51.45 3.52 12.93
C GLY A 680 52.77 4.07 13.44
N SER A 681 53.18 3.62 14.63
CA SER A 681 54.43 4.01 15.28
C SER A 681 55.43 2.86 15.32
N ALA A 682 56.71 3.18 15.14
CA ALA A 682 57.83 2.28 15.41
C ALA A 682 59.02 3.07 15.96
N THR A 683 59.93 2.40 16.66
CA THR A 683 61.17 2.99 17.19
C THR A 683 62.36 2.17 16.71
N ILE A 684 63.46 2.86 16.41
CA ILE A 684 64.80 2.26 16.26
C ILE A 684 65.65 2.76 17.42
N GLU A 685 66.40 1.88 18.08
CA GLU A 685 67.42 2.23 19.05
C GLU A 685 68.80 2.22 18.37
N VAL A 686 69.52 3.34 18.37
CA VAL A 686 70.84 3.49 17.76
C VAL A 686 71.88 3.51 18.88
N CYS A 687 72.63 2.43 19.01
CA CYS A 687 73.64 2.29 20.06
C CYS A 687 75.06 2.57 19.55
N THR A 688 75.90 3.12 20.41
CA THR A 688 77.35 3.09 20.18
C THR A 688 77.87 1.65 20.30
N SER A 689 79.06 1.42 19.75
CA SER A 689 79.89 0.26 20.12
C SER A 689 80.68 0.60 21.38
N THR A 690 81.03 -0.40 22.17
CA THR A 690 81.76 -0.23 23.45
C THR A 690 82.91 -1.23 23.54
N LEU A 691 84.04 -0.82 24.12
CA LEU A 691 85.15 -1.70 24.45
C LEU A 691 85.84 -1.12 25.69
N VAL A 692 85.94 -1.90 26.75
CA VAL A 692 86.54 -1.50 28.04
C VAL A 692 87.51 -2.56 28.55
N ILE A 693 88.43 -2.18 29.43
CA ILE A 693 89.47 -3.06 29.98
C ILE A 693 89.63 -2.90 31.51
N ASP A 694 89.29 -3.94 32.25
CA ASP A 694 89.59 -4.07 33.69
C ASP A 694 90.95 -4.74 33.89
N LYS A 695 91.71 -4.28 34.89
CA LYS A 695 93.07 -4.79 35.17
C LYS A 695 93.15 -5.44 36.55
N SER A 696 93.86 -6.55 36.62
CA SER A 696 94.01 -7.35 37.85
C SER A 696 95.43 -7.90 37.99
N VAL A 697 95.84 -8.20 39.22
CA VAL A 697 97.20 -8.66 39.55
C VAL A 697 97.17 -9.80 40.56
N SER A 698 98.12 -10.73 40.43
CA SER A 698 98.32 -11.87 41.31
C SER A 698 99.79 -12.26 41.40
N GLY A 699 100.15 -13.21 42.28
CA GLY A 699 101.54 -13.66 42.49
C GLY A 699 102.34 -12.82 43.50
N ASN A 700 101.76 -11.74 44.01
CA ASN A 700 102.32 -10.91 45.07
C ASN A 700 102.33 -11.67 46.41
N THR A 701 103.47 -11.71 47.10
CA THR A 701 103.64 -12.54 48.31
C THR A 701 103.52 -11.76 49.63
N GLY A 702 103.28 -10.45 49.58
CA GLY A 702 103.04 -9.62 50.78
C GLY A 702 101.62 -9.73 51.35
N GLY A 703 100.65 -10.21 50.56
CA GLY A 703 99.24 -10.19 50.92
C GLY A 703 98.59 -8.84 50.57
N THR A 704 97.69 -8.35 51.41
CA THR A 704 97.17 -6.97 51.33
C THR A 704 97.91 -6.10 52.34
N PHE A 705 98.47 -4.96 51.91
CA PHE A 705 99.16 -4.07 52.86
C PHE A 705 98.14 -3.45 53.82
N GLN A 706 98.48 -3.46 55.11
CA GLN A 706 97.75 -2.80 56.19
C GLN A 706 98.75 -2.27 57.23
N ASP A 707 98.76 -0.95 57.44
CA ASP A 707 99.44 -0.31 58.56
C ASP A 707 98.41 0.03 59.66
N PRO A 708 98.28 -0.79 60.72
CA PRO A 708 97.32 -0.54 61.80
C PRO A 708 97.68 0.68 62.67
N ASN A 709 98.86 1.27 62.50
CA ASN A 709 99.28 2.48 63.23
C ASN A 709 99.05 3.76 62.41
N ASN A 710 98.97 3.65 61.09
CA ASN A 710 98.60 4.74 60.18
C ASN A 710 97.46 4.28 59.24
N PRO A 711 96.18 4.42 59.65
CA PRO A 711 95.04 4.06 58.79
C PRO A 711 94.96 4.89 57.50
N ASN A 712 95.64 6.05 57.43
CA ASN A 712 95.70 6.92 56.25
C ASN A 712 96.95 6.66 55.37
N ASN A 713 97.67 5.55 55.58
CA ASN A 713 98.79 5.17 54.72
C ASN A 713 98.26 4.85 53.30
N PRO A 714 98.76 5.48 52.22
CA PRO A 714 98.21 5.28 50.86
C PRO A 714 98.42 3.87 50.30
N LEU A 715 99.25 3.05 50.94
CA LEU A 715 99.39 1.62 50.64
C LEU A 715 98.23 0.76 51.20
N ASN A 716 97.42 1.29 52.13
CA ASN A 716 96.39 0.51 52.83
C ASN A 716 95.31 -0.01 51.88
N GLY A 717 95.22 -1.34 51.78
CA GLY A 717 94.25 -2.04 50.93
C GLY A 717 94.83 -2.50 49.59
N LEU A 718 96.03 -2.04 49.22
CA LEU A 718 96.70 -2.47 47.99
C LEU A 718 97.22 -3.90 48.09
N ALA A 719 97.32 -4.57 46.94
CA ALA A 719 98.08 -5.80 46.81
C ALA A 719 99.55 -5.51 47.11
N GLN A 720 100.12 -6.15 48.13
CA GLN A 720 101.51 -5.95 48.52
C GLN A 720 102.42 -6.98 47.85
N ALA A 721 103.42 -6.51 47.11
CA ALA A 721 104.49 -7.31 46.55
C ALA A 721 105.82 -7.05 47.25
N LYS A 722 106.74 -8.01 47.13
CA LYS A 722 108.12 -7.92 47.61
C LYS A 722 109.09 -7.87 46.42
N ILE A 723 110.25 -7.27 46.65
CA ILE A 723 111.37 -7.33 45.70
C ILE A 723 111.67 -8.80 45.37
N GLY A 724 111.68 -9.14 44.08
CA GLY A 724 111.86 -10.49 43.58
C GLY A 724 110.59 -11.32 43.37
N ASP A 725 109.40 -10.84 43.78
CA ASP A 725 108.13 -11.49 43.43
C ASP A 725 107.93 -11.51 41.90
N THR A 726 107.28 -12.56 41.39
CA THR A 726 106.75 -12.61 40.03
C THR A 726 105.27 -12.27 40.07
N LEU A 727 104.91 -11.10 39.54
CA LEU A 727 103.53 -10.66 39.40
C LEU A 727 102.97 -11.14 38.06
N THR A 728 101.77 -11.71 38.08
CA THR A 728 100.98 -11.98 36.87
C THR A 728 99.88 -10.93 36.79
N TYR A 729 99.93 -10.09 35.76
CA TYR A 729 98.84 -9.18 35.41
C TYR A 729 97.90 -9.89 34.44
N ALA A 730 96.59 -9.74 34.66
CA ALA A 730 95.55 -10.21 33.76
C ALA A 730 94.64 -9.03 33.41
N LEU A 731 94.48 -8.81 32.12
CA LEU A 731 93.76 -7.70 31.51
C LEU A 731 92.46 -8.26 30.93
N HIS A 732 91.33 -7.98 31.56
CA HIS A 732 90.02 -8.50 31.20
C HIS A 732 89.32 -7.45 30.36
N TYR A 733 88.92 -7.80 29.13
CA TYR A 733 88.18 -6.88 28.27
C TYR A 733 86.73 -7.33 28.13
N SER A 734 85.85 -6.35 27.94
CA SER A 734 84.45 -6.56 27.59
C SER A 734 84.04 -5.56 26.53
N GLY A 735 83.29 -5.99 25.52
CA GLY A 735 82.91 -5.16 24.39
C GLY A 735 81.59 -5.54 23.75
N THR A 736 80.94 -4.56 23.13
CA THR A 736 79.68 -4.73 22.38
C THR A 736 79.75 -4.00 21.04
N GLY A 737 79.08 -4.55 20.05
CA GLY A 737 79.28 -4.26 18.63
C GLY A 737 80.38 -5.15 18.03
N VAL A 738 80.36 -5.33 16.71
CA VAL A 738 81.47 -5.96 15.99
C VAL A 738 82.58 -4.92 15.82
N LEU A 739 83.76 -5.20 16.38
CA LEU A 739 84.86 -4.24 16.43
C LEU A 739 86.01 -4.70 15.52
N THR A 740 86.69 -3.78 14.84
CA THR A 740 87.84 -4.08 13.98
C THR A 740 89.14 -3.44 14.47
N ASN A 741 90.26 -4.10 14.13
CA ASN A 741 91.62 -3.68 14.48
C ASN A 741 91.82 -3.31 15.96
N ALA A 742 91.17 -4.04 16.87
CA ALA A 742 91.27 -3.77 18.30
C ALA A 742 92.69 -4.05 18.82
N VAL A 743 93.19 -3.16 19.69
CA VAL A 743 94.55 -3.21 20.24
C VAL A 743 94.51 -3.05 21.75
N ILE A 744 95.19 -3.94 22.48
CA ILE A 744 95.55 -3.76 23.89
C ILE A 744 97.04 -3.40 23.95
N ALA A 745 97.39 -2.36 24.72
CA ALA A 745 98.77 -1.97 24.98
C ALA A 745 99.03 -1.78 26.48
N ASP A 746 100.17 -2.25 26.98
CA ASP A 746 100.52 -2.28 28.40
C ASP A 746 102.00 -1.87 28.62
N PRO A 747 102.30 -0.60 28.95
CA PRO A 747 103.65 -0.13 29.26
C PRO A 747 104.09 -0.55 30.66
N VAL A 748 105.07 -1.47 30.74
CA VAL A 748 105.56 -1.97 32.04
C VAL A 748 106.23 -0.85 32.84
N PRO A 749 105.70 -0.49 34.02
CA PRO A 749 106.12 0.70 34.76
C PRO A 749 107.54 0.59 35.35
N ALA A 750 108.03 1.71 35.86
CA ALA A 750 109.29 1.74 36.60
C ALA A 750 109.24 0.81 37.83
N GLY A 751 110.38 0.21 38.19
CA GLY A 751 110.45 -0.80 39.24
C GLY A 751 110.06 -2.23 38.81
N LEU A 752 109.45 -2.43 37.63
CA LEU A 752 109.11 -3.76 37.11
C LEU A 752 109.94 -4.13 35.85
N GLU A 753 110.14 -5.44 35.65
CA GLU A 753 110.84 -6.04 34.51
C GLU A 753 109.97 -7.13 33.86
N TYR A 754 109.69 -7.03 32.56
CA TYR A 754 108.91 -8.05 31.83
C TYR A 754 109.64 -9.39 31.78
N ILE A 755 108.95 -10.47 32.14
CA ILE A 755 109.46 -11.84 31.98
C ILE A 755 109.19 -12.26 30.54
N THR A 756 110.19 -12.07 29.66
CA THR A 756 110.13 -12.37 28.22
C THR A 756 109.54 -13.74 27.93
N GLY A 757 108.43 -13.76 27.18
CA GLY A 757 107.73 -14.99 26.78
C GLY A 757 106.63 -15.45 27.74
N SER A 758 106.32 -14.67 28.78
CA SER A 758 105.18 -14.93 29.67
C SER A 758 103.84 -14.34 29.21
N ALA A 759 103.84 -13.49 28.17
CA ALA A 759 102.62 -12.92 27.62
C ALA A 759 101.77 -13.97 26.88
N THR A 760 100.48 -14.06 27.22
CA THR A 760 99.50 -14.94 26.58
C THR A 760 98.46 -14.13 25.82
N GLY A 761 98.09 -14.60 24.62
CA GLY A 761 96.82 -14.23 24.00
C GLY A 761 95.66 -15.09 24.53
N ASP A 762 94.48 -14.88 23.99
CA ASP A 762 93.28 -15.70 24.23
C ASP A 762 92.63 -16.16 22.89
N ALA A 763 91.30 -16.34 22.87
CA ALA A 763 90.57 -16.73 21.67
C ALA A 763 90.43 -15.61 20.62
N ASN A 764 90.52 -14.34 21.04
CA ASN A 764 90.28 -13.18 20.18
C ASN A 764 91.55 -12.33 20.00
N PHE A 765 92.29 -12.07 21.08
CA PHE A 765 93.51 -11.27 21.08
C PHE A 765 94.76 -12.14 20.99
N THR A 766 95.58 -11.90 19.97
CA THR A 766 96.92 -12.52 19.84
C THR A 766 97.99 -11.55 20.34
N PHE A 767 98.96 -12.04 21.12
CA PHE A 767 100.15 -11.26 21.50
C PHE A 767 100.99 -10.95 20.25
N ASP A 768 101.25 -9.67 20.02
CA ASP A 768 101.90 -9.15 18.82
C ASP A 768 103.38 -8.85 19.06
N SER A 769 103.69 -8.07 20.10
CA SER A 769 105.06 -7.59 20.33
C SER A 769 105.30 -7.07 21.75
N TYR A 770 106.57 -6.96 22.12
CA TYR A 770 107.06 -6.18 23.25
C TYR A 770 108.21 -5.29 22.76
N ASP A 771 108.05 -3.97 22.83
CA ASP A 771 109.14 -3.04 22.54
C ASP A 771 109.95 -2.77 23.79
N ALA A 772 111.22 -3.19 23.82
CA ALA A 772 112.13 -2.96 24.93
C ALA A 772 112.52 -1.48 25.13
N THR A 773 112.21 -0.60 24.16
CA THR A 773 112.50 0.85 24.23
C THR A 773 111.46 1.60 25.04
N THR A 774 110.17 1.38 24.73
CA THR A 774 109.02 1.93 25.47
C THR A 774 108.57 1.07 26.65
N LYS A 775 109.02 -0.19 26.71
CA LYS A 775 108.54 -1.27 27.61
C LYS A 775 107.07 -1.69 27.40
N THR A 776 106.49 -1.39 26.24
CA THR A 776 105.08 -1.67 25.96
C THR A 776 104.90 -3.07 25.39
N LEU A 777 104.06 -3.89 26.03
CA LEU A 777 103.47 -5.10 25.45
C LEU A 777 102.27 -4.71 24.57
N THR A 778 102.07 -5.40 23.46
CA THR A 778 100.94 -5.18 22.55
C THR A 778 100.25 -6.50 22.19
N TRP A 779 98.92 -6.52 22.23
CA TRP A 779 98.08 -7.57 21.65
C TRP A 779 97.13 -6.97 20.62
N LYS A 780 96.76 -7.75 19.61
CA LYS A 780 95.86 -7.31 18.52
C LYS A 780 94.77 -8.35 18.24
N ALA A 781 93.59 -7.86 17.88
CA ALA A 781 92.49 -8.63 17.32
C ALA A 781 92.03 -7.97 16.00
N ALA A 782 92.06 -8.71 14.89
CA ALA A 782 91.63 -8.16 13.60
C ALA A 782 90.11 -7.87 13.57
N THR A 783 89.33 -8.70 14.26
CA THR A 783 87.89 -8.50 14.47
C THR A 783 87.49 -9.12 15.82
N LEU A 784 86.64 -8.43 16.58
CA LEU A 784 85.99 -8.94 17.79
C LEU A 784 84.49 -9.17 17.50
N PRO A 785 83.89 -10.28 18.01
CA PRO A 785 82.45 -10.54 17.89
C PRO A 785 81.60 -9.62 18.78
N ASP A 786 80.27 -9.65 18.61
CA ASP A 786 79.31 -9.01 19.53
C ASP A 786 78.56 -10.08 20.34
N PRO A 787 78.67 -10.13 21.68
CA PRO A 787 79.65 -9.43 22.52
C PRO A 787 81.05 -10.07 22.44
N ALA A 788 82.06 -9.35 22.91
CA ALA A 788 83.44 -9.84 23.04
C ALA A 788 83.97 -9.67 24.47
N ASP A 789 83.96 -10.76 25.22
CA ASP A 789 84.56 -10.85 26.56
C ASP A 789 85.78 -11.79 26.54
N GLY A 790 86.83 -11.46 27.29
CA GLY A 790 88.00 -12.31 27.41
C GLY A 790 89.10 -11.73 28.31
N SER A 791 90.29 -12.35 28.28
CA SER A 791 91.41 -11.88 29.10
C SER A 791 92.78 -12.29 28.55
N VAL A 792 93.68 -11.33 28.44
CA VAL A 792 95.10 -11.56 28.13
C VAL A 792 95.95 -11.42 29.40
N THR A 793 97.10 -12.10 29.46
CA THR A 793 97.94 -12.08 30.67
C THR A 793 99.42 -11.91 30.33
N PHE A 794 100.22 -11.44 31.29
CA PHE A 794 101.67 -11.46 31.23
C PHE A 794 102.29 -11.42 32.63
N GLN A 795 103.57 -11.76 32.73
CA GLN A 795 104.29 -11.75 34.00
C GLN A 795 105.44 -10.73 34.01
N VAL A 796 105.64 -10.10 35.16
CA VAL A 796 106.76 -9.22 35.43
C VAL A 796 107.41 -9.57 36.77
N LYS A 797 108.66 -9.19 36.93
CA LYS A 797 109.42 -9.33 38.17
C LYS A 797 109.54 -7.99 38.87
N VAL A 798 109.36 -7.97 40.19
CA VAL A 798 109.57 -6.77 41.02
C VAL A 798 111.07 -6.56 41.25
N LEU A 799 111.59 -5.38 40.88
CA LEU A 799 112.98 -4.98 41.09
C LEU A 799 113.14 -4.19 42.41
N GLU A 800 114.38 -4.02 42.86
CA GLU A 800 114.71 -3.20 44.04
C GLU A 800 114.16 -1.77 43.94
N ALA A 801 114.23 -1.17 42.74
CA ALA A 801 113.73 0.18 42.48
C ALA A 801 112.21 0.35 42.71
N ALA A 802 111.41 -0.71 42.69
CA ALA A 802 109.98 -0.60 43.01
C ALA A 802 109.73 -0.14 44.46
N ALA A 803 110.63 -0.49 45.38
CA ALA A 803 110.54 -0.08 46.79
C ALA A 803 110.85 1.41 47.02
N GLU A 804 111.53 2.08 46.07
CA GLU A 804 111.75 3.53 46.11
C GLU A 804 110.53 4.31 45.60
N ILE A 805 109.73 3.69 44.72
CA ILE A 805 108.48 4.26 44.18
C ILE A 805 107.33 4.06 45.18
N GLY A 806 107.32 2.92 45.89
CA GLY A 806 106.36 2.62 46.96
C GLY A 806 105.02 2.09 46.44
N ILE A 807 104.33 2.87 45.60
CA ILE A 807 103.14 2.41 44.87
C ILE A 807 103.53 2.34 43.39
N VAL A 808 103.40 1.15 42.81
CA VAL A 808 103.67 0.92 41.38
C VAL A 808 102.33 0.74 40.66
N ASP A 809 101.90 1.82 40.02
CA ASP A 809 100.71 1.87 39.19
C ASP A 809 100.99 1.22 37.84
N ASN A 810 100.17 0.26 37.44
CA ASN A 810 100.28 -0.40 36.14
C ASN A 810 98.99 -0.21 35.34
N VAL A 811 99.05 0.55 34.25
CA VAL A 811 97.89 0.93 33.41
C VAL A 811 97.97 0.22 32.06
N ALA A 812 96.86 -0.34 31.58
CA ALA A 812 96.69 -0.88 30.23
C ALA A 812 95.67 -0.04 29.48
N THR A 813 95.84 0.10 28.16
CA THR A 813 94.91 0.81 27.29
C THR A 813 94.31 -0.13 26.26
N ILE A 814 93.00 -0.05 25.98
CA ILE A 814 92.34 -0.76 24.88
C ILE A 814 91.66 0.23 23.92
N GLN A 815 91.64 -0.06 22.62
CA GLN A 815 90.92 0.74 21.60
C GLN A 815 90.55 -0.11 20.37
N SER A 816 89.67 0.38 19.50
CA SER A 816 89.31 -0.24 18.20
C SER A 816 88.96 0.84 17.16
N ASP A 817 88.67 0.47 15.91
CA ASP A 817 88.21 1.44 14.90
C ASP A 817 86.86 2.09 15.26
N GLN A 818 86.03 1.42 16.07
CA GLN A 818 84.66 1.84 16.43
C GLN A 818 84.54 2.41 17.85
N THR A 819 85.62 2.43 18.63
CA THR A 819 85.58 2.84 20.06
C THR A 819 86.76 3.76 20.40
N PRO A 820 86.57 4.79 21.25
CA PRO A 820 87.69 5.54 21.80
C PRO A 820 88.59 4.64 22.66
N PRO A 821 89.78 5.12 23.05
CA PRO A 821 90.60 4.45 24.05
C PRO A 821 89.93 4.41 25.43
N ASP A 822 90.06 3.28 26.11
CA ASP A 822 89.70 3.04 27.51
C ASP A 822 90.91 2.53 28.29
N GLU A 823 90.98 2.81 29.60
CA GLU A 823 92.17 2.57 30.43
C GLU A 823 91.86 1.78 31.71
N GLY A 824 92.56 0.65 31.90
CA GLY A 824 92.46 -0.23 33.06
C GLY A 824 93.71 -0.19 33.92
N GLU A 825 93.57 0.18 35.19
CA GLU A 825 94.68 0.33 36.14
C GLU A 825 94.62 -0.72 37.25
N VAL A 826 95.78 -1.23 37.71
CA VAL A 826 95.85 -1.87 39.04
C VAL A 826 97.15 -1.50 39.79
N PRO A 827 97.05 -0.83 40.95
CA PRO A 827 98.21 -0.42 41.75
C PRO A 827 98.73 -1.53 42.66
N VAL A 828 100.06 -1.61 42.81
CA VAL A 828 100.76 -2.59 43.67
C VAL A 828 101.69 -1.89 44.65
N GLY A 829 101.53 -2.17 45.95
CA GLY A 829 102.39 -1.64 47.00
C GLY A 829 103.68 -2.46 47.18
N VAL A 830 104.85 -1.80 47.18
CA VAL A 830 106.16 -2.42 47.41
C VAL A 830 106.91 -1.67 48.52
N LEU A 831 107.41 -2.41 49.51
CA LEU A 831 108.17 -1.83 50.62
C LEU A 831 109.69 -2.05 50.47
N PRO A 832 110.53 -1.15 51.01
CA PRO A 832 111.94 -1.43 51.21
C PRO A 832 112.16 -2.60 52.20
N PRO A 833 113.28 -3.33 52.09
CA PRO A 833 113.65 -4.35 53.07
C PRO A 833 113.78 -3.75 54.49
N PRO A 834 113.42 -4.49 55.56
CA PRO A 834 113.63 -4.03 56.93
C PRO A 834 115.12 -3.74 57.21
N GLU A 835 115.43 -2.54 57.71
CA GLU A 835 116.82 -2.15 57.99
C GLU A 835 117.47 -3.04 59.08
N ALA A 836 118.69 -3.51 58.80
CA ALA A 836 119.46 -4.35 59.71
C ALA A 836 120.12 -3.52 60.83
N LEU A 837 119.40 -3.30 61.93
CA LEU A 837 119.83 -2.49 63.07
C LEU A 837 121.16 -2.95 63.69
N THR A 838 122.15 -2.04 63.75
CA THR A 838 123.39 -2.17 64.54
C THR A 838 123.67 -0.85 65.30
N PRO A 839 124.43 -0.87 66.43
CA PRO A 839 123.87 -0.32 67.67
C PRO A 839 124.39 1.07 68.12
N PRO A 840 123.58 1.83 68.89
CA PRO A 840 123.98 3.09 69.50
C PRO A 840 124.65 2.93 70.89
N PRO A 841 125.69 3.74 71.23
CA PRO A 841 126.15 3.91 72.60
C PRO A 841 125.18 4.79 73.40
N ALA A 842 124.87 4.41 74.65
CA ALA A 842 123.93 5.12 75.51
C ALA A 842 124.60 6.11 76.47
N ILE A 843 123.98 7.29 76.67
CA ILE A 843 124.02 8.05 77.94
C ILE A 843 122.61 8.59 78.22
N THR A 844 122.21 8.65 79.48
CA THR A 844 120.89 9.02 80.02
C THR A 844 121.07 10.15 81.07
N PRO A 845 120.09 10.49 81.96
CA PRO A 845 118.65 10.82 81.87
C PRO A 845 118.48 12.33 82.31
N PRO A 846 117.51 12.86 83.11
CA PRO A 846 116.22 12.37 83.67
C PRO A 846 115.01 13.35 83.45
N PRO A 847 114.07 13.64 84.39
CA PRO A 847 112.61 13.42 84.22
C PRO A 847 111.80 14.76 84.15
N THR A 848 110.46 14.88 84.19
CA THR A 848 109.45 14.22 85.06
C THR A 848 108.01 14.49 84.57
N ASP A 849 107.03 13.73 85.07
CA ASP A 849 105.60 13.77 84.75
C ASP A 849 104.87 15.09 85.11
N SER A 850 103.73 15.37 84.45
CA SER A 850 102.38 15.11 85.02
C SER A 850 101.26 16.08 84.52
N LEU A 851 100.00 15.60 84.54
CA LEU A 851 98.73 16.36 84.49
C LEU A 851 98.43 17.12 83.17
N SER A 852 97.18 17.43 82.78
CA SER A 852 95.84 16.87 83.08
C SER A 852 94.83 17.41 82.04
N SER A 853 93.59 16.89 81.99
CA SER A 853 92.57 17.27 81.00
C SER A 853 91.76 18.53 81.34
N GLN A 854 91.37 19.30 80.31
CA GLN A 854 90.13 20.09 80.30
C GLN A 854 89.66 20.39 78.85
N THR A 855 88.60 21.20 78.69
CA THR A 855 87.64 21.10 77.59
C THR A 855 87.42 22.38 76.77
N ALA A 856 87.09 22.18 75.48
CA ALA A 856 86.11 22.91 74.67
C ALA A 856 86.41 24.29 74.02
N THR A 857 85.83 24.41 72.81
CA THR A 857 85.44 25.62 72.04
C THR A 857 86.49 26.56 71.43
N GLY A 858 86.31 26.86 70.13
CA GLY A 858 87.04 27.87 69.37
C GLY A 858 86.72 27.87 67.86
N ASN A 859 85.70 28.61 67.42
CA ASN A 859 85.37 28.91 66.01
C ASN A 859 85.70 30.41 65.78
N PRO A 860 86.03 30.90 64.56
CA PRO A 860 84.99 31.61 63.78
C PRO A 860 85.16 31.69 62.23
N GLY A 861 84.16 31.18 61.48
CA GLY A 861 83.57 31.85 60.28
C GLY A 861 84.34 31.86 58.93
N PHE A 862 83.79 32.40 57.83
CA PHE A 862 82.40 32.84 57.52
C PHE A 862 82.16 33.03 55.99
N ALA A 863 80.90 33.31 55.58
CA ALA A 863 80.34 33.58 54.21
C ALA A 863 80.09 32.33 53.32
N LEU A 864 79.02 32.19 52.51
CA LEU A 864 77.84 33.01 52.08
C LEU A 864 76.64 32.01 51.80
N MET A 865 75.31 32.22 51.79
CA MET A 865 74.34 33.33 51.52
C MET A 865 74.11 33.64 50.02
N LEU A 866 72.93 34.00 49.45
CA LEU A 866 71.55 34.43 49.86
C LEU A 866 70.64 34.33 48.55
N ILE A 867 69.27 34.24 48.40
CA ILE A 867 68.04 33.95 49.21
C ILE A 867 66.71 34.15 48.34
N LEU A 868 65.48 33.82 48.85
CA LEU A 868 64.09 34.29 48.43
C LEU A 868 63.41 33.68 47.15
N LEU A 869 62.08 33.62 46.86
CA LEU A 869 60.68 33.76 47.43
C LEU A 869 59.71 33.06 46.40
N VAL A 870 58.41 32.64 46.52
CA VAL A 870 57.23 32.68 47.46
C VAL A 870 55.99 33.48 46.95
N VAL A 871 54.75 33.03 47.31
CA VAL A 871 53.36 33.46 46.88
C VAL A 871 52.91 32.85 45.53
N GLY A 872 51.66 32.36 45.29
CA GLY A 872 50.42 32.13 46.07
C GLY A 872 49.27 31.70 45.11
N GLY A 873 48.10 31.17 45.50
CA GLY A 873 47.49 30.85 46.81
C GLY A 873 46.09 30.16 46.66
N LEU A 874 45.30 30.19 47.75
CA LEU A 874 43.82 30.02 47.95
C LEU A 874 42.87 29.62 46.77
N ALA A 875 41.78 28.84 46.94
CA ALA A 875 41.04 28.45 48.16
C ALA A 875 40.16 27.16 48.03
N LEU A 876 39.49 26.83 49.15
CA LEU A 876 38.41 25.85 49.46
C LEU A 876 37.31 25.68 48.37
N THR A 877 36.44 24.64 48.35
CA THR A 877 35.83 23.75 49.39
C THR A 877 35.65 22.31 48.84
N ILE A 878 35.80 21.16 49.55
CA ILE A 878 35.07 20.60 50.74
C ILE A 878 33.54 20.59 50.53
N GLY A 879 32.73 19.54 50.78
CA GLY A 879 32.92 18.13 51.14
C GLY A 879 31.52 17.45 51.14
N VAL A 880 31.30 16.24 50.61
CA VAL A 880 31.46 14.94 51.30
C VAL A 880 30.56 14.75 52.54
N LEU A 881 29.36 14.17 52.37
CA LEU A 881 28.84 12.99 53.11
C LEU A 881 27.41 12.54 52.69
N THR A 882 27.03 11.34 53.14
CA THR A 882 25.79 10.56 52.86
C THR A 882 24.84 10.58 54.10
N PRO A 883 23.70 9.82 54.22
CA PRO A 883 23.03 8.86 53.32
C PRO A 883 21.47 9.07 53.20
N ALA A 884 20.75 8.01 52.78
CA ALA A 884 19.28 7.86 52.63
C ALA A 884 18.57 7.57 54.00
N PRO A 885 17.23 7.29 54.15
CA PRO A 885 16.23 6.85 53.15
C PRO A 885 14.73 7.33 53.32
N ASP A 886 13.80 6.59 52.68
CA ASP A 886 12.39 6.32 53.03
C ASP A 886 11.17 7.18 52.56
N HIS A 887 10.57 6.68 51.46
CA HIS A 887 9.20 6.14 51.35
C HIS A 887 7.90 7.01 51.27
N LEU A 888 7.04 6.60 50.30
CA LEU A 888 5.59 6.89 50.12
C LEU A 888 5.24 8.33 49.65
N ARG A 889 4.16 8.58 48.86
CA ARG A 889 2.92 7.81 48.60
C ARG A 889 2.28 8.20 47.24
N ASN A 890 1.50 7.29 46.64
CA ASN A 890 0.40 7.44 45.64
C ASN A 890 -0.03 8.87 45.21
N GLN A 891 -0.43 9.15 43.95
CA GLN A 891 -1.41 8.39 43.15
C GLN A 891 -1.49 8.80 41.65
N ARG A 892 -2.21 7.96 40.88
CA ARG A 892 -2.86 8.12 39.55
C ARG A 892 -3.30 9.56 39.14
N LYS A 893 -3.58 9.92 37.87
CA LYS A 893 -4.42 9.18 36.87
C LYS A 893 -4.47 9.79 35.44
N ASP A 894 -4.72 8.94 34.43
CA ASP A 894 -5.53 9.12 33.19
C ASP A 894 -5.33 10.30 32.17
N ARG A 895 -5.03 9.88 30.92
CA ARG A 895 -5.76 10.17 29.64
C ARG A 895 -5.46 11.38 28.72
N ARG A 896 -5.21 10.98 27.45
CA ARG A 896 -5.57 11.62 26.15
C ARG A 896 -4.82 12.93 25.80
N ARG A 897 -4.52 13.19 24.51
CA ARG A 897 -4.97 12.51 23.28
C ARG A 897 -3.96 11.51 22.73
#